data_AF-A0AA47MVG1-F1
#
_entry.id   AF-A0AA47MVG1-F1
#
_cell.length_a   1.000
_cell.length_b   1.000
_cell.length_c   1.000
_cell.angle_alpha   90.00
_cell.angle_beta   90.00
_cell.angle_gamma   90.00
#
_symmetry.space_group_name_H-M   'P 1'
#
loop_
_entity.id
_entity.type
_entity.pdbx_description
1 polymer ?
#
loop_
_entity_poly.entity_id
_entity_poly.type
_entity_poly.pdbx_seq_one_letter_code
_entity_poly.pdbx_strand_id
1 'polypeptide(L)'
;MASAAAATTSLDADVMREVLECPICLETYSQDQLRPKLLQCGHTVCRQCLERLLASTINGVRCPFCSKVSRMSNISQLADNLTVLKLLDCAGACGGAAAALMCRSCCNRLPHQYCHDCSVVLCDPCKLEGHQHRGHSVQPIRAAAEQRRKELGAKLGALREAMGQIQKKKALVDNVSKSLRAKYRAVQQDYASCELSFQEELGRARRGFTATMAEMEKLNGRALEEQTYLLHIAEVRVVSRCDYLTMQARQSDIALLENAAGCPDDDDGDGVEPDLSGSLPKTLKLQEPQLIKSDHQGAGIDMCTVSVDDEDEGLELAAEAVGATGGGGAADSLQESMDLYKDVNMAATEEAACAAPGSFKSKSLDEGGGAAGADPGPHLCQFVKRMGCKGNMPGMFNLPVSICVTPQGEVLVADRGNYRVQIFNRKGFQRQIQRNASSIDNFVLSFLGADLPNLIPLSIAVTAQGLIGLTDNYDNSVKVYTMDGHCVACHKNQLIKPWGIAATPSGQFVVTDVEGGKLWCLAVERGGGVVSYSRLCSAVRPKFVACDADGTVYFTQGLALNFEKHHSELQLEGGFSVGSVGAGGQPGRQLSHFFSENEDFRCVTGMCVDARGDLLVADSGRKEVLRFPKEGGFDVLVQEGLTCPVGVAITQKGQLLVLDCWDHCVKVYTYGQTRRSSTC
;
A
#
# COMPACT_ATOMS: atom_id res chain seq x y z
N MET A 1 2.88 -20.35 20.27
CA MET A 1 3.77 -21.11 21.17
C MET A 1 3.48 -22.59 21.01
N ALA A 2 4.40 -23.33 20.39
CA ALA A 2 4.31 -24.78 20.30
C ALA A 2 4.76 -25.36 21.65
N SER A 3 3.81 -25.87 22.44
CA SER A 3 4.16 -26.66 23.62
C SER A 3 4.67 -28.01 23.15
N ALA A 4 5.97 -28.22 23.24
CA ALA A 4 6.59 -29.52 23.08
C ALA A 4 5.98 -30.48 24.13
N ALA A 5 5.10 -31.37 23.68
CA ALA A 5 4.67 -32.51 24.47
C ALA A 5 5.90 -33.42 24.63
N ALA A 6 6.52 -33.38 25.80
CA ALA A 6 7.51 -34.37 26.18
C ALA A 6 6.89 -35.76 26.02
N ALA A 7 7.49 -36.59 25.17
CA ALA A 7 7.13 -37.98 25.02
C ALA A 7 7.45 -38.71 26.33
N THR A 8 6.51 -38.69 27.28
CA THR A 8 6.48 -39.66 28.36
C THR A 8 6.18 -41.01 27.73
N THR A 9 7.19 -41.86 27.57
CA THR A 9 7.01 -43.29 27.30
C THR A 9 6.10 -43.85 28.39
N SER A 10 4.82 -44.01 28.08
CA SER A 10 3.87 -44.68 28.96
C SER A 10 4.27 -46.16 29.04
N LEU A 11 4.76 -46.60 30.19
CA LEU A 11 4.91 -48.02 30.50
C LEU A 11 3.55 -48.70 30.27
N ASP A 12 3.54 -49.82 29.55
CA ASP A 12 2.32 -50.56 29.24
C ASP A 12 1.66 -51.04 30.54
N ALA A 13 0.41 -50.64 30.74
CA ALA A 13 -0.37 -50.92 31.95
C ALA A 13 -0.56 -52.42 32.17
N ASP A 14 -0.54 -53.21 31.09
CA ASP A 14 -0.66 -54.67 31.16
C ASP A 14 0.66 -55.33 31.61
N VAL A 15 1.82 -54.81 31.19
CA VAL A 15 3.13 -55.28 31.65
C VAL A 15 3.36 -54.95 33.13
N MET A 16 2.90 -53.78 33.57
CA MET A 16 2.96 -53.40 34.99
C MET A 16 2.08 -54.27 35.88
N ARG A 17 0.97 -54.83 35.35
CA ARG A 17 0.09 -55.75 36.09
C ARG A 17 0.77 -57.08 36.36
N GLU A 18 1.41 -57.67 35.35
CA GLU A 18 2.14 -58.94 35.50
C GLU A 18 3.29 -58.85 36.51
N VAL A 19 3.92 -57.68 36.63
CA VAL A 19 5.04 -57.47 37.56
C VAL A 19 4.58 -57.30 39.02
N LEU A 20 3.34 -56.83 39.24
CA LEU A 20 2.81 -56.48 40.56
C LEU A 20 1.91 -57.55 41.17
N GLU A 21 1.64 -58.65 40.45
CA GLU A 21 0.80 -59.76 40.90
C GLU A 21 1.61 -61.02 41.21
N CYS A 22 1.14 -61.80 42.18
CA CYS A 22 1.69 -63.10 42.46
C CYS A 22 1.27 -64.09 41.37
N PRO A 23 2.19 -64.75 40.65
CA PRO A 23 1.84 -65.66 39.56
C PRO A 23 1.16 -66.97 40.01
N ILE A 24 1.02 -67.19 41.32
CA ILE A 24 0.36 -68.39 41.88
C ILE A 24 -1.08 -68.08 42.31
N CYS A 25 -1.29 -67.01 43.09
CA CYS A 25 -2.64 -66.62 43.53
C CYS A 25 -3.30 -65.55 42.66
N LEU A 26 -2.55 -64.95 41.73
CA LEU A 26 -2.97 -63.84 40.85
C LEU A 26 -3.46 -62.61 41.63
N GLU A 27 -3.07 -62.48 42.89
CA GLU A 27 -3.39 -61.33 43.72
C GLU A 27 -2.20 -60.35 43.75
N THR A 28 -2.51 -59.06 43.80
CA THR A 28 -1.51 -57.99 43.89
C THR A 28 -0.67 -58.13 45.16
N TYR A 29 0.64 -58.02 45.03
CA TYR A 29 1.55 -58.06 46.17
C TYR A 29 1.25 -56.94 47.18
N SER A 30 1.49 -57.20 48.46
CA SER A 30 1.28 -56.24 49.55
C SER A 30 2.48 -56.22 50.50
N GLN A 31 2.61 -55.17 51.32
CA GLN A 31 3.74 -55.07 52.25
C GLN A 31 3.74 -56.17 53.32
N ASP A 32 2.58 -56.73 53.65
CA ASP A 32 2.42 -57.64 54.80
C ASP A 32 2.12 -59.08 54.39
N GLN A 33 0.87 -59.38 53.99
CA GLN A 33 0.39 -60.76 53.80
C GLN A 33 0.89 -61.36 52.48
N LEU A 34 0.85 -60.59 51.39
CA LEU A 34 1.29 -61.00 50.07
C LEU A 34 2.66 -60.40 49.75
N ARG A 35 3.59 -60.45 50.72
CA ARG A 35 4.93 -59.87 50.55
C ARG A 35 5.72 -60.64 49.48
N PRO A 36 6.25 -59.98 48.43
CA PRO A 36 6.94 -60.64 47.33
C PRO A 36 8.32 -61.14 47.76
N LYS A 37 8.55 -62.45 47.70
CA LYS A 37 9.80 -63.11 48.08
C LYS A 37 10.55 -63.62 46.84
N LEU A 38 11.85 -63.40 46.80
CA LEU A 38 12.74 -63.87 45.73
C LEU A 38 13.25 -65.27 46.05
N LEU A 39 12.91 -66.23 45.19
CA LEU A 39 13.54 -67.55 45.19
C LEU A 39 14.99 -67.46 44.67
N GLN A 40 15.84 -68.45 44.98
CA GLN A 40 17.24 -68.49 44.51
C GLN A 40 17.38 -68.57 42.98
N CYS A 41 16.29 -68.85 42.27
CA CYS A 41 16.21 -68.82 40.82
C CYS A 41 15.83 -67.45 40.24
N GLY A 42 15.57 -66.45 41.08
CA GLY A 42 15.16 -65.10 40.68
C GLY A 42 13.65 -64.92 40.50
N HIS A 43 12.85 -65.99 40.52
CA HIS A 43 11.39 -65.88 40.44
C HIS A 43 10.80 -65.33 41.75
N THR A 44 9.77 -64.49 41.62
CA THR A 44 9.09 -63.85 42.75
C THR A 44 7.76 -64.55 43.03
N VAL A 45 7.50 -64.88 44.29
CA VAL A 45 6.25 -65.51 44.76
C VAL A 45 5.86 -64.86 46.08
N CYS A 46 4.56 -64.70 46.37
CA CYS A 46 4.13 -64.09 47.63
C CYS A 46 4.40 -65.00 48.83
N ARG A 47 4.64 -64.40 50.00
CA ARG A 47 4.90 -65.11 51.27
C ARG A 47 3.87 -66.20 51.56
N GLN A 48 2.58 -65.90 51.44
CA GLN A 48 1.51 -66.84 51.74
C GLN A 48 1.46 -68.05 50.80
N CYS A 49 1.79 -67.87 49.51
CA CYS A 49 1.94 -68.99 48.58
C CYS A 49 3.18 -69.83 48.88
N LEU A 50 4.28 -69.20 49.30
CA LEU A 50 5.47 -69.93 49.74
C LEU A 50 5.24 -70.72 51.03
N GLU A 51 4.46 -70.20 51.99
CA GLU A 51 4.06 -70.93 53.20
C GLU A 51 3.30 -72.22 52.84
N ARG A 52 2.37 -72.14 51.88
CA ARG A 52 1.65 -73.31 51.36
C ARG A 52 2.55 -74.32 50.64
N LEU A 53 3.54 -73.84 49.88
CA LEU A 53 4.50 -74.70 49.17
C LEU A 53 5.55 -75.33 50.09
N LEU A 54 5.92 -74.65 51.18
CA LEU A 54 6.84 -75.19 52.18
C LEU A 54 6.16 -76.28 53.02
N ALA A 55 4.86 -76.15 53.29
CA ALA A 55 4.09 -77.15 54.04
C ALA A 55 4.08 -78.54 53.37
N SER A 56 4.33 -78.61 52.05
CA SER A 56 4.36 -79.85 51.28
C SER A 56 5.75 -80.40 50.99
N THR A 57 6.83 -79.78 51.48
CA THR A 57 8.23 -80.15 51.15
C THR A 57 9.18 -80.07 52.34
N ILE A 58 10.06 -81.07 52.50
CA ILE A 58 11.07 -81.10 53.57
C ILE A 58 12.38 -80.49 53.04
N ASN A 59 12.84 -79.38 53.65
CA ASN A 59 14.11 -78.69 53.39
C ASN A 59 14.23 -77.84 52.09
N GLY A 60 13.13 -77.30 51.57
CA GLY A 60 13.17 -76.22 50.57
C GLY A 60 12.01 -76.22 49.58
N VAL A 61 11.77 -75.07 48.95
CA VAL A 61 10.66 -74.88 47.99
C VAL A 61 11.14 -75.10 46.56
N ARG A 62 10.43 -75.93 45.80
CA ARG A 62 10.64 -76.09 44.36
C ARG A 62 9.89 -74.98 43.60
N CYS A 63 10.61 -74.21 42.79
CA CYS A 63 10.00 -73.14 41.99
C CYS A 63 9.02 -73.72 40.96
N PRO A 64 7.74 -73.28 40.92
CA PRO A 64 6.76 -73.76 39.94
C PRO A 64 7.09 -73.41 38.49
N PHE A 65 7.89 -72.35 38.27
CA PHE A 65 8.15 -71.79 36.94
C PHE A 65 9.40 -72.36 36.27
N CYS A 66 10.40 -72.77 37.05
CA CYS A 66 11.67 -73.29 36.52
C CYS A 66 12.16 -74.59 37.18
N SER A 67 11.36 -75.17 38.08
CA SER A 67 11.67 -76.41 38.81
C SER A 67 12.94 -76.42 39.68
N LYS A 68 13.66 -75.29 39.78
CA LYS A 68 14.85 -75.11 40.63
C LYS A 68 14.45 -75.06 42.11
N VAL A 69 15.18 -75.79 42.96
CA VAL A 69 14.91 -75.87 44.40
C VAL A 69 15.66 -74.76 45.12
N SER A 70 14.93 -73.94 45.90
CA SER A 70 15.53 -72.99 46.84
C SER A 70 15.59 -73.65 48.22
N ARG A 71 16.80 -74.03 48.64
CA ARG A 71 17.02 -74.68 49.95
C ARG A 71 16.95 -73.66 51.07
N MET A 72 16.08 -73.91 52.04
CA MET A 72 15.76 -72.98 53.12
C MET A 72 15.02 -73.72 54.23
N SER A 73 15.24 -73.32 55.49
CA SER A 73 14.54 -73.86 56.66
C SER A 73 13.41 -72.94 57.14
N ASN A 74 13.46 -71.65 56.81
CA ASN A 74 12.38 -70.70 57.09
C ASN A 74 12.21 -69.71 55.92
N ILE A 75 11.02 -69.12 55.77
CA ILE A 75 10.71 -68.18 54.68
C ILE A 75 11.40 -66.83 54.86
N SER A 76 11.75 -66.49 56.09
CA SER A 76 12.52 -65.28 56.42
C SER A 76 13.93 -65.27 55.85
N GLN A 77 14.50 -66.43 55.50
CA GLN A 77 15.80 -66.54 54.82
C GLN A 77 15.76 -66.06 53.36
N LEU A 78 14.59 -65.95 52.73
CA LEU A 78 14.47 -65.39 51.38
C LEU A 78 14.37 -63.87 51.43
N ALA A 79 15.17 -63.24 50.56
CA ALA A 79 15.13 -61.81 50.34
C ALA A 79 13.76 -61.37 49.79
N ASP A 80 13.30 -60.20 50.23
CA ASP A 80 12.15 -59.55 49.62
C ASP A 80 12.54 -59.01 48.24
N ASN A 81 11.60 -59.04 47.28
CA ASN A 81 11.75 -58.29 46.04
C ASN A 81 11.51 -56.80 46.30
N LEU A 82 12.55 -56.11 46.78
CA LEU A 82 12.49 -54.69 47.10
C LEU A 82 12.13 -53.82 45.89
N THR A 83 12.38 -54.30 44.67
CA THR A 83 12.01 -53.60 43.43
C THR A 83 10.49 -53.57 43.25
N VAL A 84 9.82 -54.71 43.46
CA VAL A 84 8.35 -54.80 43.41
C VAL A 84 7.72 -54.01 44.56
N LEU A 85 8.29 -54.06 45.77
CA LEU A 85 7.82 -53.27 46.90
C LEU A 85 7.96 -51.76 46.66
N LYS A 86 9.10 -51.30 46.12
CA LYS A 86 9.28 -49.89 45.75
C LYS A 86 8.34 -49.45 44.63
N LEU A 87 8.00 -50.33 43.69
CA LEU A 87 7.02 -50.05 42.64
C LEU A 87 5.60 -49.92 43.21
N LEU A 88 5.23 -50.72 44.22
CA LEU A 88 3.98 -50.59 44.96
C LEU A 88 3.93 -49.28 45.76
N ASP A 89 5.03 -48.92 46.43
CA ASP A 89 5.12 -47.68 47.21
C ASP A 89 5.04 -46.44 46.31
N CYS A 90 5.70 -46.47 45.13
CA CYS A 90 5.55 -45.45 44.11
C CYS A 90 4.12 -45.39 43.55
N ALA A 91 3.44 -46.53 43.41
CA ALA A 91 2.05 -46.56 42.97
C ALA A 91 1.06 -45.98 44.01
N GLY A 92 1.36 -46.13 45.31
CA GLY A 92 0.57 -45.56 46.41
C GLY A 92 0.90 -44.11 46.78
N ALA A 93 2.14 -43.66 46.59
CA ALA A 93 2.61 -42.33 47.04
C ALA A 93 2.68 -41.25 45.94
N CYS A 94 2.44 -41.58 44.66
CA CYS A 94 2.54 -40.63 43.54
C CYS A 94 1.15 -40.21 43.00
N GLY A 95 0.67 -39.02 43.38
CA GLY A 95 -0.66 -38.49 43.06
C GLY A 95 -0.94 -38.06 41.62
N GLY A 96 -0.29 -38.62 40.60
CA GLY A 96 -0.46 -38.16 39.20
C GLY A 96 -0.59 -39.28 38.17
N ALA A 97 0.46 -40.08 37.97
CA ALA A 97 0.51 -41.08 36.90
C ALA A 97 0.04 -42.48 37.34
N ALA A 98 0.34 -42.91 38.57
CA ALA A 98 -0.07 -44.22 39.08
C ALA A 98 -1.56 -44.29 39.43
N ALA A 99 -2.15 -43.19 39.91
CA ALA A 99 -3.58 -43.08 40.19
C ALA A 99 -4.45 -43.27 38.92
N ALA A 100 -3.91 -42.99 37.73
CA ALA A 100 -4.58 -43.20 36.45
C ALA A 100 -4.62 -44.68 36.01
N LEU A 101 -3.75 -45.52 36.60
CA LEU A 101 -3.65 -46.96 36.32
C LEU A 101 -4.45 -47.81 37.33
N MET A 102 -4.94 -47.19 38.40
CA MET A 102 -5.70 -47.87 39.44
C MET A 102 -7.21 -47.71 39.23
N CYS A 103 -7.98 -48.61 39.84
CA CYS A 103 -9.43 -48.52 39.89
C CYS A 103 -9.84 -47.15 40.42
N ARG A 104 -10.71 -46.46 39.65
CA ARG A 104 -11.14 -45.09 39.96
C ARG A 104 -11.95 -44.99 41.26
N SER A 105 -12.55 -46.10 41.69
CA SER A 105 -13.43 -46.16 42.87
C SER A 105 -12.69 -46.48 44.17
N CYS A 106 -11.75 -47.44 44.18
CA CYS A 106 -11.02 -47.81 45.40
C CYS A 106 -9.58 -47.31 45.46
N CYS A 107 -9.03 -46.80 44.35
CA CYS A 107 -7.65 -46.31 44.20
C CYS A 107 -6.53 -47.29 44.60
N ASN A 108 -6.87 -48.51 45.00
CA ASN A 108 -5.94 -49.46 45.64
C ASN A 108 -5.81 -50.79 44.87
N ARG A 109 -6.61 -51.01 43.83
CA ARG A 109 -6.58 -52.25 43.03
C ARG A 109 -6.51 -51.91 41.55
N LEU A 110 -5.87 -52.78 40.77
CA LEU A 110 -5.84 -52.63 39.32
C LEU A 110 -7.24 -52.84 38.72
N PRO A 111 -7.61 -52.05 37.71
CA PRO A 111 -8.91 -52.17 37.09
C PRO A 111 -8.91 -53.27 36.02
N HIS A 112 -9.98 -54.05 35.96
CA HIS A 112 -10.23 -55.09 34.95
C HIS A 112 -11.50 -54.83 34.14
N GLN A 113 -12.36 -53.94 34.63
CA GLN A 113 -13.69 -53.66 34.11
C GLN A 113 -13.79 -52.19 33.67
N TYR A 114 -14.58 -51.93 32.63
CA TYR A 114 -14.91 -50.60 32.16
C TYR A 114 -16.42 -50.41 32.22
N CYS A 115 -16.84 -49.34 32.89
CA CYS A 115 -18.24 -48.91 32.92
C CYS A 115 -18.47 -47.89 31.81
N HIS A 116 -19.36 -48.21 30.87
CA HIS A 116 -19.69 -47.30 29.76
C HIS A 116 -20.43 -46.05 30.22
N ASP A 117 -21.41 -46.24 31.10
CA ASP A 117 -22.29 -45.15 31.54
C ASP A 117 -21.54 -44.09 32.34
N CYS A 118 -20.55 -44.52 33.13
CA CYS A 118 -19.71 -43.62 33.92
C CYS A 118 -18.39 -43.24 33.23
N SER A 119 -18.02 -43.93 32.14
CA SER A 119 -16.72 -43.76 31.47
C SER A 119 -15.51 -43.91 32.41
N VAL A 120 -15.55 -44.89 33.30
CA VAL A 120 -14.49 -45.15 34.30
C VAL A 120 -14.04 -46.61 34.31
N VAL A 121 -12.78 -46.82 34.73
CA VAL A 121 -12.17 -48.14 34.92
C VAL A 121 -12.29 -48.60 36.37
N LEU A 122 -12.67 -49.86 36.58
CA LEU A 122 -13.06 -50.45 37.86
C LEU A 122 -12.37 -51.81 38.10
N CYS A 123 -12.09 -52.17 39.35
CA CYS A 123 -11.70 -53.52 39.73
C CYS A 123 -12.93 -54.41 39.95
N ASP A 124 -12.76 -55.74 39.98
CA ASP A 124 -13.87 -56.70 40.10
C ASP A 124 -14.72 -56.52 41.37
N PRO A 125 -14.15 -56.24 42.57
CA PRO A 125 -14.96 -55.93 43.75
C PRO A 125 -15.79 -54.65 43.61
N CYS A 126 -15.20 -53.59 43.04
CA CYS A 126 -15.90 -52.31 42.84
C CYS A 126 -17.02 -52.39 41.80
N LYS A 127 -17.00 -53.41 40.90
CA LYS A 127 -18.12 -53.71 40.00
C LYS A 127 -19.36 -54.19 40.77
N LEU A 128 -19.18 -54.94 41.86
CA LEU A 128 -20.26 -55.60 42.60
C LEU A 128 -20.72 -54.81 43.84
N GLU A 129 -19.77 -54.23 44.59
CA GLU A 129 -20.02 -53.63 45.91
C GLU A 129 -20.11 -52.10 45.91
N GLY A 130 -19.75 -51.44 44.79
CA GLY A 130 -19.89 -49.99 44.66
C GLY A 130 -21.37 -49.59 44.52
N HIS A 131 -21.94 -48.97 45.55
CA HIS A 131 -23.35 -48.49 45.58
C HIS A 131 -23.72 -47.53 44.41
N GLN A 132 -22.73 -47.07 43.63
CA GLN A 132 -22.84 -46.13 42.50
C GLN A 132 -22.91 -46.78 41.10
N HIS A 133 -22.74 -48.10 40.96
CA HIS A 133 -22.70 -48.77 39.64
C HIS A 133 -23.70 -49.91 39.46
N ARG A 134 -24.69 -50.01 40.36
CA ARG A 134 -25.80 -50.98 40.24
C ARG A 134 -26.66 -50.64 39.01
N GLY A 135 -26.65 -51.52 38.00
CA GLY A 135 -27.45 -51.35 36.77
C GLY A 135 -26.71 -50.70 35.59
N HIS A 136 -25.42 -50.36 35.74
CA HIS A 136 -24.64 -49.82 34.64
C HIS A 136 -24.07 -50.93 33.73
N SER A 137 -23.86 -50.59 32.46
CA SER A 137 -23.21 -51.45 31.47
C SER A 137 -21.71 -51.52 31.72
N VAL A 138 -21.27 -52.66 32.27
CA VAL A 138 -19.88 -52.92 32.61
C VAL A 138 -19.36 -54.11 31.82
N GLN A 139 -18.24 -53.93 31.12
CA GLN A 139 -17.58 -54.99 30.38
C GLN A 139 -16.06 -55.01 30.61
N PRO A 140 -15.35 -56.11 30.30
CA PRO A 140 -13.90 -56.15 30.44
C PRO A 140 -13.22 -55.04 29.63
N ILE A 141 -12.21 -54.39 30.21
CA ILE A 141 -11.52 -53.24 29.59
C ILE A 141 -11.01 -53.59 28.19
N ARG A 142 -10.51 -54.82 27.99
CA ARG A 142 -10.02 -55.30 26.69
C ARG A 142 -11.11 -55.25 25.61
N ALA A 143 -12.31 -55.72 25.92
CA ALA A 143 -13.44 -55.71 24.98
C ALA A 143 -13.89 -54.27 24.66
N ALA A 144 -13.97 -53.40 25.69
CA ALA A 144 -14.30 -51.99 25.50
C ALA A 144 -13.26 -51.25 24.65
N ALA A 145 -11.97 -51.50 24.89
CA ALA A 145 -10.88 -50.92 24.13
C ALA A 145 -10.88 -51.41 22.68
N GLU A 146 -11.12 -52.69 22.42
CA GLU A 146 -11.21 -53.25 21.07
C GLU A 146 -12.39 -52.65 20.28
N GLN A 147 -13.56 -52.49 20.90
CA GLN A 147 -14.71 -51.82 20.29
C GLN A 147 -14.39 -50.36 19.95
N ARG A 148 -13.79 -49.62 20.89
CA ARG A 148 -13.40 -48.23 20.67
C ARG A 148 -12.34 -48.06 19.59
N ARG A 149 -11.38 -48.99 19.51
CA ARG A 149 -10.37 -49.02 18.44
C ARG A 149 -11.02 -49.24 17.06
N LYS A 150 -12.04 -50.11 16.96
CA LYS A 150 -12.78 -50.33 15.70
C LYS A 150 -13.54 -49.08 15.26
N GLU A 151 -14.23 -48.41 16.18
CA GLU A 151 -14.92 -47.13 15.89
C GLU A 151 -13.95 -46.04 15.42
N LEU A 152 -12.82 -45.88 16.12
CA LEU A 152 -11.79 -44.91 15.74
C LEU A 152 -11.15 -45.27 14.39
N GLY A 153 -10.93 -46.56 14.13
CA GLY A 153 -10.44 -47.06 12.84
C GLY A 153 -11.38 -46.72 11.69
N ALA A 154 -12.69 -46.91 11.86
CA ALA A 154 -13.69 -46.54 10.86
C ALA A 154 -13.70 -45.02 10.58
N LYS A 155 -13.66 -44.20 11.63
CA LYS A 155 -13.59 -42.73 11.50
C LYS A 155 -12.30 -42.28 10.80
N LEU A 156 -11.16 -42.89 11.12
CA LEU A 156 -9.89 -42.62 10.45
C LEU A 156 -9.92 -43.03 8.97
N GLY A 157 -10.59 -44.13 8.63
CA GLY A 157 -10.83 -44.53 7.24
C GLY A 157 -11.60 -43.47 6.45
N ALA A 158 -12.73 -43.01 7.00
CA ALA A 158 -13.54 -41.96 6.37
C ALA A 158 -12.76 -40.64 6.19
N LEU A 159 -11.96 -40.24 7.19
CA LEU A 159 -11.11 -39.06 7.09
C LEU A 159 -10.03 -39.20 6.01
N ARG A 160 -9.40 -40.37 5.87
CA ARG A 160 -8.40 -40.62 4.82
C ARG A 160 -9.01 -40.52 3.43
N GLU A 161 -10.22 -41.05 3.24
CA GLU A 161 -10.93 -40.95 1.98
C GLU A 161 -11.31 -39.50 1.64
N ALA A 162 -11.81 -38.76 2.62
CA ALA A 162 -12.10 -37.33 2.49
C ALA A 162 -10.84 -36.51 2.13
N MET A 163 -9.70 -36.79 2.77
CA MET A 163 -8.42 -36.17 2.40
C MET A 163 -8.04 -36.48 0.95
N GLY A 164 -8.24 -37.71 0.48
CA GLY A 164 -7.99 -38.09 -0.91
C GLY A 164 -8.88 -37.33 -1.89
N GLN A 165 -10.16 -37.15 -1.57
CA GLN A 165 -11.08 -36.35 -2.39
C GLN A 165 -10.68 -34.86 -2.42
N ILE A 166 -10.29 -34.29 -1.28
CA ILE A 166 -9.80 -32.91 -1.18
C ILE A 166 -8.52 -32.72 -2.00
N GLN A 167 -7.58 -33.66 -1.94
CA GLN A 167 -6.35 -33.60 -2.74
C GLN A 167 -6.64 -33.64 -4.24
N LYS A 168 -7.57 -34.49 -4.70
CA LYS A 168 -8.01 -34.51 -6.10
C LYS A 168 -8.64 -33.18 -6.53
N LYS A 169 -9.54 -32.61 -5.72
CA LYS A 169 -10.15 -31.30 -6.01
C LYS A 169 -9.12 -30.17 -6.03
N LYS A 170 -8.15 -30.19 -5.11
CA LYS A 170 -7.04 -29.23 -5.10
C LYS A 170 -6.23 -29.29 -6.40
N ALA A 171 -5.88 -30.48 -6.86
CA ALA A 171 -5.15 -30.65 -8.12
C ALA A 171 -5.92 -30.10 -9.34
N LEU A 172 -7.25 -30.27 -9.37
CA LEU A 172 -8.09 -29.69 -10.42
C LEU A 172 -8.07 -28.16 -10.38
N VAL A 173 -8.21 -27.56 -9.19
CA VAL A 173 -8.14 -26.10 -9.02
C VAL A 173 -6.77 -25.55 -9.42
N ASP A 174 -5.68 -26.25 -9.07
CA ASP A 174 -4.33 -25.86 -9.45
C ASP A 174 -4.14 -25.87 -10.98
N ASN A 175 -4.74 -26.84 -11.67
CA ASN A 175 -4.72 -26.91 -13.14
C ASN A 175 -5.52 -25.77 -13.78
N VAL A 176 -6.71 -25.46 -13.27
CA VAL A 176 -7.51 -24.31 -13.72
C VAL A 176 -6.74 -23.00 -13.51
N SER A 177 -6.12 -22.83 -12.34
CA SER A 177 -5.30 -21.65 -12.03
C SER A 177 -4.12 -21.50 -13.00
N LYS A 178 -3.44 -22.59 -13.37
CA LYS A 178 -2.36 -22.57 -14.37
C LYS A 178 -2.86 -22.18 -15.76
N SER A 179 -3.98 -22.76 -16.19
CA SER A 179 -4.61 -22.43 -17.48
C SER A 179 -5.02 -20.96 -17.55
N LEU A 180 -5.65 -20.43 -16.49
CA LEU A 180 -6.06 -19.03 -16.41
C LEU A 180 -4.87 -18.07 -16.45
N ARG A 181 -3.76 -18.40 -15.77
CA ARG A 181 -2.52 -17.62 -15.83
C ARG A 181 -1.91 -17.60 -17.23
N ALA A 182 -1.98 -18.70 -17.98
CA ALA A 182 -1.50 -18.75 -19.36
C ALA A 182 -2.35 -17.86 -20.27
N LYS A 183 -3.69 -17.93 -20.14
CA LYS A 183 -4.61 -17.05 -20.88
C LYS A 183 -4.38 -15.58 -20.57
N TYR A 184 -4.22 -15.21 -19.30
CA TYR A 184 -3.95 -13.84 -18.91
C TYR A 184 -2.63 -13.31 -19.50
N ARG A 185 -1.58 -14.13 -19.55
CA ARG A 185 -0.31 -13.75 -20.20
C ARG A 185 -0.46 -13.55 -21.71
N ALA A 186 -1.25 -14.37 -22.39
CA ALA A 186 -1.53 -14.19 -23.81
C ALA A 186 -2.23 -12.84 -24.06
N VAL A 187 -3.30 -12.56 -23.31
CA VAL A 187 -4.03 -11.28 -23.42
C VAL A 187 -3.13 -10.08 -23.13
N GLN A 188 -2.24 -10.17 -22.13
CA GLN A 188 -1.26 -9.11 -21.86
C GLN A 188 -0.28 -8.89 -23.01
N GLN A 189 0.17 -9.96 -23.68
CA GLN A 189 1.06 -9.85 -24.84
C GLN A 189 0.34 -9.22 -26.03
N ASP A 190 -0.91 -9.61 -26.29
CA ASP A 190 -1.73 -9.03 -27.35
C ASP A 190 -1.99 -7.53 -27.11
N TYR A 191 -2.31 -7.16 -25.87
CA TYR A 191 -2.48 -5.76 -25.48
C TYR A 191 -1.21 -4.94 -25.70
N ALA A 192 -0.05 -5.44 -25.26
CA ALA A 192 1.23 -4.77 -25.44
C ALA A 192 1.60 -4.62 -26.93
N SER A 193 1.31 -5.62 -27.75
CA SER A 193 1.52 -5.55 -29.20
C SER A 193 0.61 -4.50 -29.85
N CYS A 194 -0.65 -4.42 -29.43
CA CYS A 194 -1.60 -3.44 -29.94
C CYS A 194 -1.20 -2.01 -29.53
N GLU A 195 -0.77 -1.82 -28.27
CA GLU A 195 -0.27 -0.53 -27.78
C GLU A 195 0.94 -0.04 -28.58
N LEU A 196 1.89 -0.93 -28.89
CA LEU A 196 3.06 -0.59 -29.71
C LEU A 196 2.63 -0.14 -31.12
N SER A 197 1.74 -0.88 -31.77
CA SER A 197 1.22 -0.54 -33.10
C SER A 197 0.55 0.84 -33.10
N PHE A 198 -0.25 1.13 -32.08
CA PHE A 198 -0.93 2.42 -31.95
C PHE A 198 0.06 3.57 -31.73
N GLN A 199 1.09 3.36 -30.91
CA GLN A 199 2.16 4.35 -30.71
C GLN A 199 2.93 4.64 -32.01
N GLU A 200 3.20 3.62 -32.83
CA GLU A 200 3.86 3.81 -34.11
C GLU A 200 3.01 4.62 -35.11
N GLU A 201 1.71 4.34 -35.18
CA GLU A 201 0.77 5.09 -36.02
C GLU A 201 0.63 6.54 -35.56
N LEU A 202 0.47 6.76 -34.26
CA LEU A 202 0.38 8.10 -33.68
C LEU A 202 1.69 8.87 -33.88
N GLY A 203 2.84 8.19 -33.78
CA GLY A 203 4.14 8.75 -34.12
C GLY A 203 4.28 9.11 -35.60
N ARG A 204 3.75 8.29 -36.52
CA ARG A 204 3.69 8.59 -37.97
C ARG A 204 2.81 9.80 -38.24
N ALA A 205 1.60 9.85 -37.67
CA ALA A 205 0.66 10.97 -37.82
C ALA A 205 1.27 12.28 -37.30
N ARG A 206 1.89 12.25 -36.12
CA ARG A 206 2.55 13.42 -35.52
C ARG A 206 3.70 13.93 -36.39
N ARG A 207 4.55 13.04 -36.93
CA ARG A 207 5.61 13.43 -37.87
C ARG A 207 5.05 14.07 -39.14
N GLY A 208 3.98 13.49 -39.69
CA GLY A 208 3.27 14.05 -40.84
C GLY A 208 2.76 15.46 -40.56
N PHE A 209 2.05 15.65 -39.46
CA PHE A 209 1.52 16.96 -39.06
C PHE A 209 2.61 18.00 -38.78
N THR A 210 3.72 17.58 -38.16
CA THR A 210 4.84 18.50 -37.89
C THR A 210 5.52 18.94 -39.19
N ALA A 211 5.65 18.04 -40.16
CA ALA A 211 6.22 18.35 -41.48
C ALA A 211 5.33 19.33 -42.26
N THR A 212 4.00 19.11 -42.28
CA THR A 212 3.08 20.03 -42.95
C THR A 212 3.04 21.40 -42.27
N MET A 213 3.12 21.46 -40.94
CA MET A 213 3.25 22.72 -40.20
C MET A 213 4.54 23.47 -40.57
N ALA A 214 5.68 22.77 -40.65
CA ALA A 214 6.94 23.39 -41.06
C ALA A 214 6.90 23.92 -42.51
N GLU A 215 6.21 23.23 -43.41
CA GLU A 215 5.98 23.72 -44.78
C GLU A 215 5.10 24.98 -44.80
N MET A 216 4.04 25.03 -43.99
CA MET A 216 3.19 26.22 -43.85
C MET A 216 3.94 27.41 -43.25
N GLU A 217 4.77 27.20 -42.22
CA GLU A 217 5.63 28.24 -41.66
C GLU A 217 6.58 28.80 -42.73
N LYS A 218 7.18 27.93 -43.56
CA LYS A 218 8.06 28.36 -44.65
C LYS A 218 7.33 29.17 -45.71
N LEU A 219 6.11 28.79 -46.08
CA LEU A 219 5.28 29.54 -47.02
C LEU A 219 4.88 30.91 -46.46
N ASN A 220 4.45 30.96 -45.20
CA ASN A 220 4.13 32.21 -44.52
C ASN A 220 5.35 33.12 -44.40
N GLY A 221 6.54 32.57 -44.11
CA GLY A 221 7.80 33.31 -44.08
C GLY A 221 8.14 33.96 -45.43
N ARG A 222 8.02 33.21 -46.53
CA ARG A 222 8.23 33.74 -47.90
C ARG A 222 7.27 34.89 -48.23
N ALA A 223 5.99 34.72 -47.91
CA ALA A 223 4.99 35.77 -48.13
C ALA A 223 5.33 37.05 -47.33
N LEU A 224 5.82 36.89 -46.10
CA LEU A 224 6.23 38.02 -45.27
C LEU A 224 7.49 38.72 -45.82
N GLU A 225 8.48 37.96 -46.30
CA GLU A 225 9.68 38.48 -46.96
C GLU A 225 9.33 39.28 -48.22
N GLU A 226 8.43 38.75 -49.06
CA GLU A 226 7.95 39.45 -50.26
C GLU A 226 7.25 40.77 -49.91
N GLN A 227 6.38 40.78 -48.90
CA GLN A 227 5.73 42.01 -48.43
C GLN A 227 6.74 43.02 -47.87
N THR A 228 7.73 42.55 -47.11
CA THR A 228 8.79 43.40 -46.54
C THR A 228 9.65 44.02 -47.64
N TYR A 229 9.99 43.25 -48.67
CA TYR A 229 10.75 43.73 -49.83
C TYR A 229 10.01 44.85 -50.59
N LEU A 230 8.70 44.68 -50.80
CA LEU A 230 7.87 45.71 -51.43
C LEU A 230 7.80 47.00 -50.60
N LEU A 231 7.73 46.88 -49.26
CA LEU A 231 7.78 48.03 -48.35
C LEU A 231 9.11 48.77 -48.42
N HIS A 232 10.24 48.06 -48.44
CA HIS A 232 11.55 48.69 -48.60
C HIS A 232 11.70 49.43 -49.93
N ILE A 233 11.18 48.88 -51.04
CA ILE A 233 11.17 49.61 -52.33
C ILE A 233 10.35 50.90 -52.22
N ALA A 234 9.18 50.85 -51.57
CA ALA A 234 8.35 52.03 -51.37
C ALA A 234 9.07 53.08 -50.50
N GLU A 235 9.71 52.65 -49.41
CA GLU A 235 10.50 53.51 -48.52
C GLU A 235 11.63 54.23 -49.28
N VAL A 236 12.45 53.50 -50.03
CA VAL A 236 13.56 54.07 -50.81
C VAL A 236 13.07 55.10 -51.82
N ARG A 237 11.93 54.83 -52.49
CA ARG A 237 11.33 55.80 -53.43
C ARG A 237 10.90 57.07 -52.72
N VAL A 238 10.27 56.97 -51.55
CA VAL A 238 9.87 58.12 -50.73
C VAL A 238 11.09 58.93 -50.29
N VAL A 239 12.12 58.27 -49.75
CA VAL A 239 13.36 58.91 -49.30
C VAL A 239 14.05 59.65 -50.45
N SER A 240 14.23 59.00 -51.61
CA SER A 240 14.84 59.65 -52.78
C SER A 240 14.07 60.89 -53.24
N ARG A 241 12.74 60.87 -53.09
CA ARG A 241 11.88 61.98 -53.49
C ARG A 241 11.93 63.12 -52.47
N CYS A 242 12.01 62.81 -51.18
CA CYS A 242 12.28 63.78 -50.13
C CYS A 242 13.64 64.46 -50.32
N ASP A 243 14.68 63.71 -50.68
CA ASP A 243 16.02 64.26 -50.95
C ASP A 243 16.00 65.20 -52.16
N TYR A 244 15.32 64.81 -53.24
CA TYR A 244 15.13 65.65 -54.43
C TYR A 244 14.41 66.96 -54.09
N LEU A 245 13.29 66.89 -53.37
CA LEU A 245 12.53 68.09 -52.95
C LEU A 245 13.33 68.97 -51.98
N THR A 246 14.11 68.36 -51.09
CA THR A 246 15.01 69.09 -50.18
C THR A 246 16.12 69.80 -50.95
N MET A 247 16.64 69.19 -52.01
CA MET A 247 17.66 69.80 -52.88
C MET A 247 17.07 70.95 -53.69
N GLN A 248 15.84 70.82 -54.21
CA GLN A 248 15.13 71.93 -54.84
C GLN A 248 14.87 73.07 -53.86
N ALA A 249 14.38 72.79 -52.64
CA ALA A 249 14.11 73.81 -51.62
C ALA A 249 15.35 74.61 -51.16
N ARG A 250 16.56 74.11 -51.43
CA ARG A 250 17.84 74.77 -51.10
C ARG A 250 18.40 75.62 -52.24
N GLN A 251 17.75 75.68 -53.40
CA GLN A 251 18.17 76.56 -54.51
C GLN A 251 17.95 78.03 -54.14
N SER A 252 18.68 78.94 -54.81
CA SER A 252 18.52 80.39 -54.63
C SER A 252 17.12 80.86 -55.05
N ASP A 253 16.57 81.86 -54.36
CA ASP A 253 15.20 82.37 -54.54
C ASP A 253 14.82 82.63 -56.01
N ILE A 254 15.74 83.11 -56.84
CA ILE A 254 15.50 83.37 -58.28
C ILE A 254 15.30 82.06 -59.05
N ALA A 255 16.16 81.05 -58.86
CA ALA A 255 16.07 79.76 -59.54
C ALA A 255 14.87 78.90 -59.08
N LEU A 256 14.45 79.07 -57.83
CA LEU A 256 13.25 78.41 -57.28
C LEU A 256 11.97 78.96 -57.94
N LEU A 257 11.96 80.25 -58.29
CA LEU A 257 10.84 80.96 -58.92
C LEU A 257 10.83 80.85 -60.45
N GLU A 258 12.00 80.78 -61.11
CA GLU A 258 12.09 80.51 -62.57
C GLU A 258 11.59 79.12 -62.93
N ASN A 259 11.86 78.11 -62.10
CA ASN A 259 11.32 76.75 -62.28
C ASN A 259 9.78 76.69 -62.10
N ALA A 260 9.16 77.66 -61.43
CA ALA A 260 7.70 77.78 -61.33
C ALA A 260 7.09 78.58 -62.50
N ALA A 261 7.93 79.22 -63.32
CA ALA A 261 7.52 80.11 -64.39
C ALA A 261 8.10 79.66 -65.75
N GLY A 262 7.82 78.40 -66.15
CA GLY A 262 8.02 77.91 -67.51
C GLY A 262 6.79 78.17 -68.39
N CYS A 263 6.97 78.90 -69.50
CA CYS A 263 5.99 79.14 -70.55
C CYS A 263 5.62 77.86 -71.33
N PRO A 264 4.40 77.77 -71.91
CA PRO A 264 4.04 76.75 -72.89
C PRO A 264 4.68 77.08 -74.24
N ASP A 265 4.98 76.05 -75.03
CA ASP A 265 5.56 76.08 -76.39
C ASP A 265 7.07 75.81 -76.43
N ASP A 266 7.44 74.53 -76.42
CA ASP A 266 8.30 73.94 -77.46
C ASP A 266 8.28 72.40 -77.35
N ASP A 267 7.96 71.79 -78.49
CA ASP A 267 7.86 70.37 -78.79
C ASP A 267 9.26 69.77 -78.91
N ASP A 268 9.72 69.04 -77.88
CA ASP A 268 10.65 67.89 -77.97
C ASP A 268 11.09 67.43 -76.56
N GLY A 269 10.53 66.31 -76.10
CA GLY A 269 11.14 65.41 -75.10
C GLY A 269 11.15 65.83 -73.61
N ASP A 270 10.32 65.15 -72.80
CA ASP A 270 10.49 64.93 -71.34
C ASP A 270 10.45 66.13 -70.37
N GLY A 271 9.57 67.10 -70.61
CA GLY A 271 9.27 68.21 -69.70
C GLY A 271 8.06 68.03 -68.77
N VAL A 272 7.76 66.81 -68.29
CA VAL A 272 6.62 66.60 -67.38
C VAL A 272 7.04 66.98 -65.96
N GLU A 273 6.45 68.05 -65.40
CA GLU A 273 6.46 68.30 -63.95
C GLU A 273 6.09 66.98 -63.24
N PRO A 274 6.99 66.38 -62.45
CA PRO A 274 6.78 65.01 -62.00
C PRO A 274 5.68 65.01 -60.96
N ASP A 275 4.49 64.52 -61.33
CA ASP A 275 3.29 64.39 -60.50
C ASP A 275 3.64 64.07 -59.04
N LEU A 276 3.59 65.11 -58.21
CA LEU A 276 4.05 65.10 -56.82
C LEU A 276 3.09 64.35 -55.89
N SER A 277 1.94 63.88 -56.40
CA SER A 277 0.88 63.27 -55.57
C SER A 277 0.27 61.99 -56.15
N GLY A 278 0.45 61.69 -57.43
CA GLY A 278 -0.14 60.50 -58.06
C GLY A 278 0.68 59.22 -57.94
N SER A 279 1.98 59.31 -57.64
CA SER A 279 2.86 58.13 -57.51
C SER A 279 3.08 57.65 -56.07
N LEU A 280 2.63 58.41 -55.08
CA LEU A 280 2.66 57.99 -53.67
C LEU A 280 1.45 57.09 -53.38
N PRO A 281 1.63 55.94 -52.69
CA PRO A 281 0.50 55.10 -52.33
C PRO A 281 -0.44 55.89 -51.40
N LYS A 282 -1.61 56.30 -51.89
CA LYS A 282 -2.59 57.10 -51.12
C LYS A 282 -3.20 56.33 -49.93
N THR A 283 -2.99 55.00 -49.88
CA THR A 283 -3.35 54.15 -48.74
C THR A 283 -2.43 52.92 -48.72
N LEU A 284 -1.54 52.82 -47.72
CA LEU A 284 -0.89 51.56 -47.36
C LEU A 284 -1.89 50.76 -46.51
N LYS A 285 -2.80 50.02 -47.16
CA LYS A 285 -3.58 49.00 -46.44
C LYS A 285 -2.67 47.79 -46.25
N LEU A 286 -2.04 47.69 -45.07
CA LEU A 286 -1.46 46.45 -44.60
C LEU A 286 -2.59 45.42 -44.52
N GLN A 287 -2.50 44.39 -45.35
CA GLN A 287 -3.38 43.24 -45.25
C GLN A 287 -2.96 42.48 -43.99
N GLU A 288 -3.86 42.34 -43.01
CA GLU A 288 -3.60 41.44 -41.87
C GLU A 288 -3.21 40.07 -42.42
N PRO A 289 -2.06 39.51 -42.03
CA PRO A 289 -1.61 38.23 -42.54
C PRO A 289 -2.62 37.16 -42.10
N GLN A 290 -3.49 36.75 -43.02
CA GLN A 290 -4.35 35.60 -42.79
C GLN A 290 -3.50 34.35 -42.99
N LEU A 291 -3.35 33.56 -41.92
CA LEU A 291 -2.74 32.23 -42.01
C LEU A 291 -3.40 31.46 -43.15
N ILE A 292 -2.59 30.94 -44.07
CA ILE A 292 -3.06 30.01 -45.10
C ILE A 292 -3.58 28.77 -44.36
N LYS A 293 -4.91 28.63 -44.29
CA LYS A 293 -5.57 27.43 -43.76
C LYS A 293 -5.79 26.47 -44.92
N SER A 294 -5.24 25.27 -44.83
CA SER A 294 -5.66 24.17 -45.70
C SER A 294 -6.90 23.51 -45.10
N ASP A 295 -7.99 23.42 -45.87
CA ASP A 295 -9.14 22.60 -45.52
C ASP A 295 -8.72 21.13 -45.51
N HIS A 296 -8.53 20.55 -44.33
CA HIS A 296 -8.42 19.10 -44.19
C HIS A 296 -9.84 18.51 -44.13
N GLN A 297 -10.32 18.02 -45.27
CA GLN A 297 -11.36 16.99 -45.30
C GLN A 297 -10.86 15.79 -44.50
N GLY A 298 -11.63 15.41 -43.47
CA GLY A 298 -11.28 14.33 -42.55
C GLY A 298 -10.90 13.06 -43.28
N ALA A 299 -9.69 12.57 -43.02
CA ALA A 299 -9.34 11.20 -43.31
C ALA A 299 -10.20 10.32 -42.38
N GLY A 300 -11.17 9.62 -42.99
CA GLY A 300 -11.99 8.64 -42.30
C GLY A 300 -11.10 7.59 -41.63
N ILE A 301 -11.24 7.48 -40.31
CA ILE A 301 -10.74 6.34 -39.56
C ILE A 301 -11.71 5.21 -39.89
N ASP A 302 -11.28 4.28 -40.73
CA ASP A 302 -12.04 3.07 -41.02
C ASP A 302 -12.01 2.21 -39.75
N MET A 303 -13.14 2.18 -39.06
CA MET A 303 -13.32 1.47 -37.81
C MET A 303 -13.38 -0.03 -38.16
N CYS A 304 -12.28 -0.76 -37.96
CA CYS A 304 -12.28 -2.21 -38.10
C CYS A 304 -13.29 -2.82 -37.12
N THR A 305 -14.48 -3.17 -37.62
CA THR A 305 -15.41 -4.08 -36.95
C THR A 305 -14.78 -5.47 -36.94
N VAL A 306 -14.32 -5.91 -35.77
CA VAL A 306 -13.97 -7.30 -35.55
C VAL A 306 -15.27 -8.07 -35.39
N SER A 307 -15.70 -8.73 -36.47
CA SER A 307 -16.71 -9.79 -36.42
C SER A 307 -16.10 -10.97 -35.69
N VAL A 308 -16.68 -11.33 -34.54
CA VAL A 308 -16.41 -12.61 -33.89
C VAL A 308 -17.32 -13.61 -34.58
N ASP A 309 -16.76 -14.44 -35.45
CA ASP A 309 -17.44 -15.61 -35.99
C ASP A 309 -17.58 -16.64 -34.86
N ASP A 310 -18.82 -16.82 -34.39
CA ASP A 310 -19.22 -17.92 -33.51
C ASP A 310 -19.22 -19.22 -34.33
N GLU A 311 -18.23 -20.09 -34.11
CA GLU A 311 -18.36 -21.51 -34.43
C GLU A 311 -18.50 -22.32 -33.13
N ASP A 312 -19.77 -22.64 -32.85
CA ASP A 312 -20.23 -23.67 -31.91
C ASP A 312 -19.69 -25.04 -32.31
N GLU A 313 -18.90 -25.67 -31.44
CA GLU A 313 -18.73 -27.13 -31.40
C GLU A 313 -19.14 -27.60 -30.01
N GLY A 314 -20.34 -28.17 -29.97
CA GLY A 314 -21.03 -28.64 -28.77
C GLY A 314 -20.39 -29.88 -28.16
N LEU A 315 -20.49 -29.95 -26.84
CA LEU A 315 -20.42 -31.19 -26.08
C LEU A 315 -21.49 -31.12 -24.99
N GLU A 316 -22.70 -31.56 -25.36
CA GLU A 316 -23.75 -31.92 -24.41
C GLU A 316 -23.29 -33.08 -23.53
N LEU A 317 -23.63 -33.02 -22.24
CA LEU A 317 -24.15 -34.15 -21.47
C LEU A 317 -24.85 -33.65 -20.19
N ALA A 318 -26.17 -33.49 -20.35
CA ALA A 318 -27.28 -33.76 -19.42
C ALA A 318 -27.12 -33.62 -17.90
N ALA A 319 -27.98 -32.79 -17.30
CA ALA A 319 -28.76 -33.18 -16.11
C ALA A 319 -30.06 -32.37 -16.02
N GLU A 320 -31.16 -33.09 -15.80
CA GLU A 320 -32.56 -32.69 -15.86
C GLU A 320 -33.02 -31.75 -14.73
N ALA A 321 -34.14 -31.09 -15.00
CA ALA A 321 -34.82 -30.09 -14.20
C ALA A 321 -35.52 -30.62 -12.94
N VAL A 322 -35.53 -29.81 -11.88
CA VAL A 322 -36.65 -29.72 -10.93
C VAL A 322 -36.91 -28.23 -10.66
N GLY A 323 -38.17 -27.82 -10.85
CA GLY A 323 -38.58 -26.41 -10.89
C GLY A 323 -39.03 -25.79 -9.56
N ALA A 324 -39.07 -24.45 -9.62
CA ALA A 324 -39.91 -23.49 -8.92
C ALA A 324 -39.69 -23.24 -7.40
N THR A 325 -39.21 -22.05 -7.02
CA THR A 325 -40.03 -20.86 -6.68
C THR A 325 -39.21 -19.73 -6.02
N GLY A 326 -39.49 -18.50 -6.47
CA GLY A 326 -39.32 -17.16 -5.88
C GLY A 326 -38.36 -16.85 -4.71
N GLY A 327 -37.48 -15.86 -4.94
CA GLY A 327 -37.39 -14.68 -4.06
C GLY A 327 -36.03 -14.34 -3.41
N GLY A 328 -35.30 -13.40 -4.00
CA GLY A 328 -34.60 -12.30 -3.30
C GLY A 328 -33.14 -12.47 -2.85
N GLY A 329 -32.25 -11.57 -3.31
CA GLY A 329 -31.14 -11.03 -2.51
C GLY A 329 -29.70 -11.23 -2.99
N ALA A 330 -29.17 -10.20 -3.68
CA ALA A 330 -27.81 -9.63 -3.69
C ALA A 330 -26.54 -10.48 -3.42
N ALA A 331 -25.58 -10.41 -4.36
CA ALA A 331 -24.11 -10.20 -4.23
C ALA A 331 -23.37 -10.97 -5.34
N ASP A 332 -22.17 -10.65 -5.80
CA ASP A 332 -21.39 -9.41 -5.93
C ASP A 332 -20.14 -9.83 -6.76
N SER A 333 -19.60 -8.88 -7.51
CA SER A 333 -18.21 -8.76 -7.99
C SER A 333 -17.53 -9.90 -8.76
N LEU A 334 -16.91 -9.55 -9.90
CA LEU A 334 -15.45 -9.43 -9.93
C LEU A 334 -15.04 -8.31 -10.90
N GLN A 335 -14.25 -7.41 -10.34
CA GLN A 335 -14.04 -6.04 -10.74
C GLN A 335 -12.66 -5.90 -11.37
N GLU A 336 -12.63 -5.35 -12.58
CA GLU A 336 -11.46 -4.72 -13.17
C GLU A 336 -11.16 -3.43 -12.39
N SER A 337 -9.91 -3.24 -11.99
CA SER A 337 -9.42 -1.98 -11.43
C SER A 337 -8.40 -1.36 -12.40
N MET A 338 -8.88 -0.41 -13.21
CA MET A 338 -8.05 0.51 -13.99
C MET A 338 -7.45 1.60 -13.09
N ASP A 339 -6.15 1.83 -13.24
CA ASP A 339 -5.33 2.81 -12.53
C ASP A 339 -5.59 4.26 -12.99
N LEU A 340 -6.10 5.10 -12.09
CA LEU A 340 -6.10 6.56 -12.25
C LEU A 340 -4.75 7.17 -11.80
N TYR A 341 -3.76 7.02 -12.66
CA TYR A 341 -2.62 7.97 -12.81
C TYR A 341 -2.21 8.12 -14.29
N LYS A 342 -3.09 7.72 -15.22
CA LYS A 342 -2.83 7.78 -16.67
C LYS A 342 -2.82 9.20 -17.27
N ASP A 343 -3.15 10.24 -16.51
CA ASP A 343 -3.21 11.61 -17.05
C ASP A 343 -1.94 12.45 -16.89
N VAL A 344 -0.78 11.82 -16.64
CA VAL A 344 0.52 12.51 -16.81
C VAL A 344 1.34 11.79 -17.86
N ASN A 345 1.27 12.33 -19.07
CA ASN A 345 1.89 11.82 -20.29
C ASN A 345 3.40 11.61 -20.12
N MET A 346 3.83 10.35 -19.95
CA MET A 346 5.22 9.91 -19.82
C MET A 346 5.80 9.57 -21.19
N ALA A 347 6.20 10.60 -21.95
CA ALA A 347 7.07 10.41 -23.10
C ALA A 347 8.54 10.46 -22.64
N ALA A 348 9.23 9.34 -22.77
CA ALA A 348 10.66 9.20 -22.49
C ALA A 348 11.49 10.10 -23.43
N THR A 349 12.49 10.78 -22.87
CA THR A 349 13.68 11.20 -23.60
C THR A 349 14.92 10.69 -22.86
N GLU A 350 15.89 10.34 -23.68
CA GLU A 350 17.01 9.42 -23.42
C GLU A 350 18.07 9.96 -22.44
N GLU A 351 18.90 9.02 -22.02
CA GLU A 351 20.04 9.15 -21.12
C GLU A 351 20.97 10.32 -21.48
N ALA A 352 21.26 11.17 -20.49
CA ALA A 352 22.47 11.97 -20.47
C ALA A 352 23.15 11.81 -19.12
N ALA A 353 24.38 11.30 -19.16
CA ALA A 353 25.24 11.02 -18.03
C ALA A 353 25.47 12.27 -17.15
N CYS A 354 25.47 12.06 -15.83
CA CYS A 354 25.74 13.09 -14.84
C CYS A 354 27.21 13.53 -14.90
N ALA A 355 27.48 14.71 -15.46
CA ALA A 355 28.68 15.48 -15.17
C ALA A 355 28.32 16.62 -14.19
N ALA A 356 29.08 16.73 -13.10
CA ALA A 356 28.93 17.78 -12.11
C ALA A 356 29.29 19.17 -12.70
N PRO A 357 28.50 20.23 -12.46
CA PRO A 357 28.97 21.59 -12.74
C PRO A 357 29.58 22.22 -11.49
N GLY A 358 30.78 22.76 -11.69
CA GLY A 358 31.53 23.54 -10.72
C GLY A 358 30.95 24.93 -10.46
N SER A 359 31.43 25.50 -9.36
CA SER A 359 31.35 26.90 -8.91
C SER A 359 31.06 27.94 -9.99
N PHE A 360 29.89 28.58 -9.93
CA PHE A 360 29.66 29.89 -10.55
C PHE A 360 29.54 30.97 -9.48
N LYS A 361 30.47 31.93 -9.53
CA LYS A 361 30.50 33.15 -8.72
C LYS A 361 29.49 34.16 -9.28
N SER A 362 28.60 34.70 -8.45
CA SER A 362 27.80 35.87 -8.81
C SER A 362 28.63 37.15 -8.62
N LYS A 363 28.75 37.94 -9.70
CA LYS A 363 29.25 39.32 -9.66
C LYS A 363 28.10 40.25 -9.28
N SER A 364 28.36 41.11 -8.32
CA SER A 364 27.55 42.27 -7.94
C SER A 364 27.66 43.38 -8.99
N LEU A 365 26.53 44.01 -9.31
CA LEU A 365 26.48 45.36 -9.89
C LEU A 365 25.57 46.19 -8.98
N ASP A 366 26.19 47.19 -8.35
CA ASP A 366 25.53 48.33 -7.71
C ASP A 366 24.97 49.25 -8.79
N GLU A 367 23.72 49.69 -8.63
CA GLU A 367 23.33 51.08 -8.89
C GLU A 367 22.26 51.49 -7.86
N GLY A 368 22.47 52.66 -7.27
CA GLY A 368 21.61 53.25 -6.24
C GLY A 368 20.61 54.26 -6.79
N GLY A 369 19.54 54.49 -6.02
CA GLY A 369 18.58 55.57 -6.23
C GLY A 369 17.38 55.40 -5.29
N GLY A 370 17.17 56.35 -4.39
CA GLY A 370 16.25 56.22 -3.26
C GLY A 370 14.82 56.75 -3.45
N ALA A 371 14.04 56.44 -2.41
CA ALA A 371 12.85 57.10 -1.85
C ALA A 371 11.43 56.70 -2.32
N ALA A 372 10.68 56.24 -1.30
CA ALA A 372 9.25 56.36 -1.03
C ALA A 372 8.25 55.35 -1.63
N GLY A 373 7.82 54.42 -0.77
CA GLY A 373 6.41 54.07 -0.50
C GLY A 373 5.60 53.34 -1.59
N ALA A 374 5.54 52.01 -1.51
CA ALA A 374 4.40 51.15 -1.87
C ALA A 374 4.71 49.70 -1.46
N ASP A 375 3.67 48.90 -1.23
CA ASP A 375 3.62 47.50 -0.76
C ASP A 375 4.84 46.59 -1.01
N PRO A 376 5.15 45.63 -0.09
CA PRO A 376 6.05 44.56 -0.44
C PRO A 376 5.34 43.71 -1.51
N GLY A 377 5.94 43.64 -2.71
CA GLY A 377 5.50 42.74 -3.78
C GLY A 377 5.40 41.28 -3.33
N PRO A 378 4.85 40.39 -4.18
CA PRO A 378 4.42 39.05 -3.78
C PRO A 378 5.54 38.32 -3.03
N HIS A 379 5.19 37.72 -1.89
CA HIS A 379 6.08 37.00 -0.98
C HIS A 379 6.59 35.69 -1.62
N LEU A 380 7.31 35.79 -2.73
CA LEU A 380 7.87 34.67 -3.45
C LEU A 380 9.01 34.04 -2.64
N CYS A 381 8.92 32.73 -2.43
CA CYS A 381 9.90 31.96 -1.70
C CYS A 381 11.14 31.73 -2.58
N GLN A 382 12.32 31.99 -2.04
CA GLN A 382 13.59 31.82 -2.76
C GLN A 382 14.09 30.39 -2.64
N PHE A 383 14.56 29.81 -3.75
CA PHE A 383 15.18 28.50 -3.76
C PHE A 383 16.49 28.49 -2.97
N VAL A 384 16.64 27.52 -2.08
CA VAL A 384 17.82 27.35 -1.21
C VAL A 384 18.69 26.21 -1.71
N LYS A 385 18.11 25.02 -1.87
CA LYS A 385 18.82 23.80 -2.27
C LYS A 385 17.85 22.70 -2.70
N ARG A 386 18.39 21.66 -3.34
CA ARG A 386 17.69 20.41 -3.64
C ARG A 386 18.34 19.23 -2.94
N MET A 387 17.57 18.17 -2.71
CA MET A 387 18.06 16.88 -2.26
C MET A 387 17.38 15.74 -3.00
N GLY A 388 18.17 14.74 -3.38
CA GLY A 388 17.71 13.59 -4.16
C GLY A 388 17.85 13.75 -5.67
N CYS A 389 17.76 12.61 -6.35
CA CYS A 389 17.79 12.46 -7.80
C CYS A 389 17.14 11.13 -8.19
N LYS A 390 16.88 10.93 -9.48
CA LYS A 390 16.25 9.71 -10.00
C LYS A 390 17.09 8.47 -9.73
N GLY A 391 16.53 7.48 -9.04
CA GLY A 391 17.18 6.19 -8.82
C GLY A 391 16.61 5.39 -7.66
N ASN A 392 17.30 4.31 -7.28
CA ASN A 392 16.88 3.35 -6.24
C ASN A 392 17.85 3.25 -5.05
N MET A 393 19.01 3.91 -5.10
CA MET A 393 19.97 3.92 -3.99
C MET A 393 19.48 4.79 -2.82
N PRO A 394 20.06 4.64 -1.62
CA PRO A 394 19.79 5.55 -0.50
C PRO A 394 19.96 7.02 -0.89
N GLY A 395 18.92 7.81 -0.67
CA GLY A 395 18.88 9.22 -1.05
C GLY A 395 18.46 9.52 -2.49
N MET A 396 18.19 8.51 -3.30
CA MET A 396 17.59 8.65 -4.64
C MET A 396 16.10 8.31 -4.59
N PHE A 397 15.30 8.85 -5.51
CA PHE A 397 13.85 8.69 -5.54
C PHE A 397 13.37 8.18 -6.89
N ASN A 398 12.27 7.40 -6.89
CA ASN A 398 11.55 6.96 -8.06
C ASN A 398 10.05 7.09 -7.81
N LEU A 399 9.39 8.05 -8.49
CA LEU A 399 7.98 8.41 -8.24
C LEU A 399 7.70 8.69 -6.76
N PRO A 400 8.38 9.66 -6.13
CA PRO A 400 8.06 10.01 -4.76
C PRO A 400 6.71 10.75 -4.72
N VAL A 401 5.85 10.42 -3.75
CA VAL A 401 4.43 10.84 -3.75
C VAL A 401 4.01 11.63 -2.53
N SER A 402 4.74 11.55 -1.42
CA SER A 402 4.38 12.26 -0.19
C SER A 402 5.61 12.59 0.65
N ILE A 403 5.55 13.71 1.36
CA ILE A 403 6.60 14.24 2.21
C ILE A 403 6.01 14.69 3.55
N CYS A 404 6.74 14.43 4.64
CA CYS A 404 6.38 14.90 5.97
C CYS A 404 7.66 15.30 6.73
N VAL A 405 7.54 16.21 7.69
CA VAL A 405 8.65 16.68 8.52
C VAL A 405 8.32 16.43 9.99
N THR A 406 9.25 15.81 10.71
CA THR A 406 9.10 15.59 12.16
C THR A 406 9.39 16.88 12.94
N PRO A 407 8.90 17.02 14.18
CA PRO A 407 9.29 18.14 15.05
C PRO A 407 10.82 18.28 15.22
N GLN A 408 11.56 17.18 15.14
CA GLN A 408 13.03 17.17 15.24
C GLN A 408 13.72 17.68 13.95
N GLY A 409 12.96 17.90 12.88
CA GLY A 409 13.45 18.34 11.58
C GLY A 409 13.97 17.21 10.70
N GLU A 410 13.51 15.98 10.94
CA GLU A 410 13.74 14.85 10.03
C GLU A 410 12.71 14.90 8.91
N VAL A 411 13.14 14.61 7.68
CA VAL A 411 12.30 14.63 6.49
C VAL A 411 12.01 13.20 6.09
N LEU A 412 10.74 12.84 5.99
CA LEU A 412 10.30 11.54 5.51
C LEU A 412 9.74 11.71 4.10
N VAL A 413 10.07 10.79 3.20
CA VAL A 413 9.58 10.77 1.81
C VAL A 413 9.06 9.39 1.48
N ALA A 414 7.81 9.29 1.06
CA ALA A 414 7.24 8.08 0.46
C ALA A 414 7.67 7.99 -0.99
N ASP A 415 8.40 6.92 -1.30
CA ASP A 415 9.06 6.66 -2.57
C ASP A 415 8.34 5.47 -3.23
N ARG A 416 7.20 5.76 -3.87
CA ARG A 416 6.23 4.75 -4.33
C ARG A 416 6.86 3.80 -5.35
N GLY A 417 7.62 4.32 -6.30
CA GLY A 417 8.27 3.52 -7.34
C GLY A 417 9.39 2.62 -6.84
N ASN A 418 9.90 2.87 -5.62
CA ASN A 418 10.86 2.01 -4.94
C ASN A 418 10.24 1.24 -3.76
N TYR A 419 8.92 1.30 -3.56
CA TYR A 419 8.19 0.55 -2.53
C TYR A 419 8.71 0.78 -1.10
N ARG A 420 9.12 2.01 -0.79
CA ARG A 420 9.78 2.36 0.48
C ARG A 420 9.43 3.75 0.98
N VAL A 421 9.74 4.00 2.25
CA VAL A 421 9.80 5.35 2.83
C VAL A 421 11.24 5.62 3.24
N GLN A 422 11.78 6.79 2.88
CA GLN A 422 13.13 7.20 3.27
C GLN A 422 13.09 8.32 4.30
N ILE A 423 13.96 8.24 5.30
CA ILE A 423 14.08 9.22 6.38
C ILE A 423 15.43 9.90 6.28
N PHE A 424 15.41 11.22 6.30
CA PHE A 424 16.57 12.09 6.17
C PHE A 424 16.69 13.01 7.37
N ASN A 425 17.92 13.36 7.72
CA ASN A 425 18.19 14.44 8.65
C ASN A 425 19.18 15.43 8.02
N ARG A 426 19.73 16.34 8.83
CA ARG A 426 20.71 17.34 8.35
C ARG A 426 22.00 16.74 7.78
N LYS A 427 22.36 15.51 8.16
CA LYS A 427 23.53 14.78 7.64
C LYS A 427 23.23 14.01 6.34
N GLY A 428 21.97 13.97 5.90
CA GLY A 428 21.54 13.24 4.71
C GLY A 428 20.66 12.03 5.04
N PHE A 429 20.66 11.03 4.15
CA PHE A 429 19.92 9.77 4.33
C PHE A 429 20.29 9.11 5.66
N GLN A 430 19.28 8.71 6.43
CA GLN A 430 19.48 8.01 7.69
C GLN A 430 19.09 6.54 7.55
N ARG A 431 17.87 6.31 7.08
CA ARG A 431 17.26 4.98 7.06
C ARG A 431 16.13 4.91 6.05
N GLN A 432 15.73 3.69 5.74
CA GLN A 432 14.54 3.42 4.95
C GLN A 432 13.65 2.42 5.67
N ILE A 433 12.34 2.61 5.53
CA ILE A 433 11.30 1.66 5.91
C ILE A 433 10.85 1.00 4.61
N GLN A 434 11.10 -0.29 4.50
CA GLN A 434 10.69 -1.12 3.38
C GLN A 434 10.41 -2.52 3.92
N ARG A 435 9.64 -3.35 3.20
CA ARG A 435 9.54 -4.76 3.58
C ARG A 435 10.87 -5.47 3.35
N ASN A 436 11.36 -6.16 4.38
CA ASN A 436 12.40 -7.17 4.25
C ASN A 436 11.77 -8.56 4.38
N ALA A 437 11.91 -9.41 3.37
CA ALA A 437 11.34 -10.77 3.34
C ALA A 437 11.81 -11.67 4.51
N SER A 438 12.90 -11.30 5.17
CA SER A 438 13.55 -12.06 6.24
C SER A 438 13.32 -11.48 7.65
N SER A 439 12.58 -10.38 7.80
CA SER A 439 12.40 -9.69 9.10
C SER A 439 11.31 -10.34 9.97
N ILE A 440 11.49 -10.26 11.29
CA ILE A 440 10.49 -10.60 12.33
C ILE A 440 9.16 -9.86 12.09
N ASP A 441 9.20 -8.70 11.44
CA ASP A 441 8.01 -7.92 11.07
C ASP A 441 7.04 -8.69 10.16
N ASN A 442 7.50 -9.69 9.39
CA ASN A 442 6.61 -10.54 8.58
C ASN A 442 5.74 -11.47 9.43
N PHE A 443 6.23 -11.91 10.59
CA PHE A 443 5.44 -12.70 11.52
C PHE A 443 4.32 -11.85 12.11
N VAL A 444 4.62 -10.59 12.47
CA VAL A 444 3.63 -9.65 13.01
C VAL A 444 2.62 -9.22 11.94
N LEU A 445 3.07 -8.86 10.74
CA LEU A 445 2.19 -8.46 9.63
C LEU A 445 1.26 -9.58 9.16
N SER A 446 1.75 -10.83 9.15
CA SER A 446 0.88 -11.99 8.84
C SER A 446 -0.10 -12.29 9.98
N PHE A 447 0.28 -12.11 11.25
CA PHE A 447 -0.62 -12.23 12.40
C PHE A 447 -1.70 -11.13 12.43
N LEU A 448 -1.40 -9.94 11.91
CA LEU A 448 -2.34 -8.82 11.79
C LEU A 448 -3.22 -8.88 10.52
N GLY A 449 -3.18 -9.97 9.75
CA GLY A 449 -4.07 -10.20 8.61
C GLY A 449 -3.79 -9.36 7.36
N ALA A 450 -2.55 -8.88 7.17
CA ALA A 450 -2.14 -8.23 5.93
C ALA A 450 -1.76 -9.26 4.86
N ASP A 451 -2.28 -9.09 3.64
CA ASP A 451 -1.91 -9.90 2.48
C ASP A 451 -0.43 -9.65 2.09
N LEU A 452 0.19 -10.64 1.45
CA LEU A 452 1.64 -10.86 1.52
C LEU A 452 2.51 -10.36 0.35
N PRO A 453 2.12 -9.34 -0.43
CA PRO A 453 3.15 -8.49 -1.09
C PRO A 453 3.33 -7.02 -0.66
N ASN A 454 4.40 -6.42 -1.23
CA ASN A 454 4.95 -5.05 -1.23
C ASN A 454 4.17 -3.88 -0.60
N LEU A 455 4.86 -3.03 0.17
CA LEU A 455 4.37 -1.72 0.61
C LEU A 455 4.30 -0.76 -0.60
N ILE A 456 3.11 -0.25 -0.94
CA ILE A 456 2.93 0.80 -1.95
C ILE A 456 2.45 2.06 -1.23
N PRO A 457 3.37 2.89 -0.69
CA PRO A 457 2.99 4.04 0.11
C PRO A 457 2.37 5.13 -0.76
N LEU A 458 1.25 5.71 -0.33
CA LEU A 458 0.59 6.85 -0.97
C LEU A 458 0.80 8.15 -0.21
N SER A 459 0.50 8.16 1.09
CA SER A 459 0.60 9.33 1.96
C SER A 459 1.21 8.95 3.30
N ILE A 460 1.93 9.91 3.89
CA ILE A 460 2.68 9.70 5.13
C ILE A 460 2.38 10.83 6.13
N ALA A 461 2.25 10.45 7.40
CA ALA A 461 2.13 11.40 8.50
C ALA A 461 2.90 10.91 9.71
N VAL A 462 3.42 11.85 10.51
CA VAL A 462 4.15 11.53 11.74
C VAL A 462 3.50 12.23 12.92
N THR A 463 3.19 11.48 13.97
CA THR A 463 2.66 12.04 15.22
C THR A 463 3.78 12.65 16.07
N ALA A 464 3.42 13.51 17.02
CA ALA A 464 4.38 14.07 17.98
C ALA A 464 5.10 13.00 18.81
N GLN A 465 4.48 11.83 18.99
CA GLN A 465 5.06 10.67 19.68
C GLN A 465 6.01 9.84 18.79
N GLY A 466 6.24 10.22 17.53
CA GLY A 466 7.12 9.50 16.61
C GLY A 466 6.52 8.19 16.08
N LEU A 467 5.20 8.13 15.90
CA LEU A 467 4.56 7.09 15.10
C LEU A 467 4.40 7.58 13.67
N ILE A 468 4.75 6.73 12.70
CA ILE A 468 4.65 7.00 11.27
C ILE A 468 3.42 6.27 10.74
N GLY A 469 2.39 6.99 10.36
CA GLY A 469 1.24 6.45 9.66
C GLY A 469 1.44 6.49 8.15
N LEU A 470 1.15 5.38 7.47
CA LEU A 470 1.26 5.21 6.03
C LEU A 470 -0.06 4.65 5.48
N THR A 471 -0.54 5.20 4.36
CA THR A 471 -1.58 4.57 3.55
C THR A 471 -0.93 3.69 2.49
N ASP A 472 -1.37 2.43 2.41
CA ASP A 472 -0.85 1.42 1.49
C ASP A 472 -1.90 1.07 0.43
N ASN A 473 -1.58 1.35 -0.83
CA ASN A 473 -2.45 1.03 -1.97
C ASN A 473 -2.40 -0.44 -2.37
N TYR A 474 -1.46 -1.21 -1.85
CA TYR A 474 -1.33 -2.61 -2.21
C TYR A 474 -2.48 -3.46 -1.66
N ASP A 475 -2.77 -3.29 -0.37
CA ASP A 475 -3.82 -4.03 0.35
C ASP A 475 -4.92 -3.11 0.89
N ASN A 476 -4.95 -1.85 0.45
CA ASN A 476 -5.87 -0.80 0.88
C ASN A 476 -5.93 -0.65 2.40
N SER A 477 -4.76 -0.64 3.04
CA SER A 477 -4.64 -0.57 4.49
C SER A 477 -3.92 0.69 4.98
N VAL A 478 -4.07 0.98 6.26
CA VAL A 478 -3.27 1.96 6.98
C VAL A 478 -2.28 1.19 7.84
N LYS A 479 -0.98 1.40 7.61
CA LYS A 479 0.10 0.78 8.38
C LYS A 479 0.76 1.83 9.25
N VAL A 480 0.99 1.49 10.52
CA VAL A 480 1.65 2.38 11.48
C VAL A 480 2.97 1.77 11.90
N TYR A 481 4.04 2.53 11.75
CA TYR A 481 5.40 2.15 12.09
C TYR A 481 5.95 3.03 13.21
N THR A 482 6.92 2.50 13.94
CA THR A 482 7.80 3.32 14.77
C THR A 482 8.85 4.03 13.91
N MET A 483 9.50 5.07 14.45
CA MET A 483 10.70 5.65 13.82
C MET A 483 11.80 4.60 13.59
N ASP A 484 11.77 3.48 14.34
CA ASP A 484 12.65 2.34 14.19
C ASP A 484 12.26 1.37 13.07
N GLY A 485 11.21 1.66 12.32
CA GLY A 485 10.77 0.84 11.19
C GLY A 485 10.01 -0.43 11.60
N HIS A 486 9.75 -0.63 12.89
CA HIS A 486 8.89 -1.71 13.38
C HIS A 486 7.43 -1.39 13.13
N CYS A 487 6.68 -2.33 12.55
CA CYS A 487 5.25 -2.20 12.35
C CYS A 487 4.50 -2.41 13.68
N VAL A 488 3.68 -1.44 14.06
CA VAL A 488 2.88 -1.43 15.29
C VAL A 488 1.43 -1.83 15.00
N ALA A 489 0.89 -1.42 13.85
CA ALA A 489 -0.49 -1.68 13.48
C ALA A 489 -0.66 -1.79 11.96
N CYS A 490 -1.63 -2.60 11.55
CA CYS A 490 -2.13 -2.68 10.19
C CYS A 490 -3.66 -2.68 10.25
N HIS A 491 -4.30 -1.67 9.69
CA HIS A 491 -5.75 -1.50 9.71
C HIS A 491 -6.30 -1.53 8.30
N LYS A 492 -7.13 -2.53 7.97
CA LYS A 492 -7.76 -2.71 6.64
C LYS A 492 -9.30 -2.65 6.70
N ASN A 493 -9.87 -2.83 7.89
CA ASN A 493 -11.33 -2.96 8.02
C ASN A 493 -12.05 -1.65 7.70
N GLN A 494 -13.12 -1.73 6.91
CA GLN A 494 -13.96 -0.58 6.53
C GLN A 494 -13.28 0.49 5.66
N LEU A 495 -12.04 0.23 5.21
CA LEU A 495 -11.35 1.05 4.23
C LEU A 495 -11.57 0.45 2.84
N ILE A 496 -12.01 1.27 1.89
CA ILE A 496 -12.14 0.88 0.48
C ILE A 496 -10.88 1.28 -0.27
N LYS A 497 -10.51 2.57 -0.22
CA LYS A 497 -9.31 3.12 -0.86
C LYS A 497 -8.74 4.28 -0.05
N PRO A 498 -7.98 3.98 1.01
CA PRO A 498 -7.34 5.01 1.82
C PRO A 498 -6.27 5.76 1.01
N TRP A 499 -6.27 7.09 1.04
CA TRP A 499 -5.32 7.91 0.28
C TRP A 499 -4.51 8.83 1.16
N GLY A 500 -5.12 9.91 1.65
CA GLY A 500 -4.46 10.91 2.47
C GLY A 500 -4.40 10.48 3.93
N ILE A 501 -3.31 10.82 4.60
CA ILE A 501 -3.19 10.68 6.06
C ILE A 501 -2.56 11.93 6.67
N ALA A 502 -3.11 12.38 7.80
CA ALA A 502 -2.56 13.47 8.60
C ALA A 502 -2.52 13.08 10.07
N ALA A 503 -1.54 13.59 10.81
CA ALA A 503 -1.45 13.41 12.25
C ALA A 503 -2.08 14.60 12.96
N THR A 504 -2.90 14.34 13.97
CA THR A 504 -3.48 15.38 14.83
C THR A 504 -2.53 15.75 15.96
N PRO A 505 -2.66 16.95 16.55
CA PRO A 505 -1.93 17.32 17.77
C PRO A 505 -2.17 16.37 18.95
N SER A 506 -3.35 15.71 19.00
CA SER A 506 -3.68 14.71 20.01
C SER A 506 -2.96 13.36 19.84
N GLY A 507 -2.21 13.16 18.74
CA GLY A 507 -1.49 11.93 18.45
C GLY A 507 -2.33 10.87 17.72
N GLN A 508 -3.46 11.24 17.13
CA GLN A 508 -4.29 10.38 16.29
C GLN A 508 -3.95 10.59 14.82
N PHE A 509 -4.36 9.65 13.97
CA PHE A 509 -4.30 9.80 12.52
C PHE A 509 -5.69 10.07 11.97
N VAL A 510 -5.78 10.97 11.01
CA VAL A 510 -6.96 11.16 10.17
C VAL A 510 -6.65 10.65 8.78
N VAL A 511 -7.48 9.74 8.27
CA VAL A 511 -7.28 9.05 7.00
C VAL A 511 -8.47 9.36 6.10
N THR A 512 -8.22 9.75 4.86
CA THR A 512 -9.26 9.89 3.85
C THR A 512 -9.44 8.59 3.09
N ASP A 513 -10.68 8.14 2.95
CA ASP A 513 -11.07 7.02 2.11
C ASP A 513 -11.77 7.55 0.85
N VAL A 514 -11.06 7.54 -0.27
CA VAL A 514 -11.49 8.18 -1.52
C VAL A 514 -12.74 7.51 -2.07
N GLU A 515 -12.75 6.19 -2.14
CA GLU A 515 -13.89 5.43 -2.68
C GLU A 515 -14.95 5.19 -1.60
N GLY A 516 -14.56 5.12 -0.32
CA GLY A 516 -15.50 5.05 0.79
C GLY A 516 -16.22 6.37 1.10
N GLY A 517 -15.73 7.50 0.58
CA GLY A 517 -16.35 8.82 0.77
C GLY A 517 -16.35 9.29 2.23
N LYS A 518 -15.33 8.90 3.01
CA LYS A 518 -15.30 9.11 4.47
C LYS A 518 -13.93 9.54 4.94
N LEU A 519 -13.91 10.32 6.03
CA LEU A 519 -12.72 10.56 6.82
C LEU A 519 -12.81 9.72 8.09
N TRP A 520 -11.75 8.98 8.37
CA TRP A 520 -11.62 8.11 9.52
C TRP A 520 -10.59 8.68 10.50
N CYS A 521 -10.89 8.59 11.78
CA CYS A 521 -9.96 8.92 12.85
C CYS A 521 -9.50 7.63 13.53
N LEU A 522 -8.18 7.47 13.65
CA LEU A 522 -7.49 6.28 14.12
C LEU A 522 -6.55 6.65 15.27
N ALA A 523 -6.75 6.06 16.45
CA ALA A 523 -5.81 6.16 17.56
C ALA A 523 -5.01 4.86 17.67
N VAL A 524 -3.68 4.97 17.78
CA VAL A 524 -2.77 3.81 17.81
C VAL A 524 -1.82 3.92 18.99
N GLU A 525 -1.68 2.84 19.75
CA GLU A 525 -0.74 2.72 20.85
C GLU A 525 0.37 1.74 20.51
N ARG A 526 1.61 2.06 20.92
CA ARG A 526 2.82 1.27 20.63
C ARG A 526 2.73 -0.19 21.07
N GLY A 527 2.00 -0.49 22.14
CA GLY A 527 1.86 -1.85 22.68
C GLY A 527 0.50 -2.51 22.40
N GLY A 528 -0.50 -1.75 21.95
CA GLY A 528 -1.88 -2.19 21.79
C GLY A 528 -2.40 -2.24 20.35
N GLY A 529 -1.63 -1.72 19.39
CA GLY A 529 -2.10 -1.58 18.01
C GLY A 529 -3.16 -0.48 17.91
N VAL A 530 -4.19 -0.70 17.09
CA VAL A 530 -5.31 0.24 16.94
C VAL A 530 -6.21 0.17 18.17
N VAL A 531 -6.28 1.26 18.93
CA VAL A 531 -7.10 1.35 20.16
C VAL A 531 -8.43 2.07 19.94
N SER A 532 -8.52 2.93 18.92
CA SER A 532 -9.78 3.57 18.53
C SER A 532 -9.84 3.75 17.02
N TYR A 533 -11.03 3.53 16.46
CA TYR A 533 -11.33 3.76 15.06
C TYR A 533 -12.77 4.25 14.93
N SER A 534 -12.95 5.47 14.44
CA SER A 534 -14.26 6.11 14.32
C SER A 534 -14.34 7.00 13.10
N ARG A 535 -15.53 7.11 12.51
CA ARG A 535 -15.78 8.06 11.42
C ARG A 535 -15.74 9.48 11.95
N LEU A 536 -14.95 10.35 11.32
CA LEU A 536 -14.89 11.79 11.60
C LEU A 536 -16.01 12.54 10.85
N CYS A 537 -16.08 12.37 9.53
CA CYS A 537 -17.15 12.93 8.68
C CYS A 537 -17.27 12.18 7.35
N SER A 538 -18.32 12.47 6.58
CA SER A 538 -18.47 12.01 5.19
C SER A 538 -18.11 13.14 4.23
N ALA A 539 -17.52 12.80 3.08
CA ALA A 539 -17.11 13.75 2.05
C ALA A 539 -17.15 13.10 0.65
N VAL A 540 -17.23 13.91 -0.40
CA VAL A 540 -17.24 13.42 -1.78
C VAL A 540 -15.81 13.20 -2.26
N ARG A 541 -15.42 11.93 -2.44
CA ARG A 541 -14.07 11.52 -2.91
C ARG A 541 -12.90 12.26 -2.24
N PRO A 542 -12.76 12.21 -0.91
CA PRO A 542 -11.74 12.95 -0.21
C PRO A 542 -10.34 12.35 -0.44
N LYS A 543 -9.38 13.16 -0.91
CA LYS A 543 -8.06 12.66 -1.35
C LYS A 543 -6.90 13.13 -0.50
N PHE A 544 -6.74 14.44 -0.32
CA PHE A 544 -5.66 15.01 0.47
C PHE A 544 -6.20 15.54 1.79
N VAL A 545 -5.38 15.46 2.83
CA VAL A 545 -5.74 15.90 4.17
C VAL A 545 -4.55 16.53 4.87
N ALA A 546 -4.80 17.56 5.64
CA ALA A 546 -3.83 18.22 6.51
C ALA A 546 -4.51 18.59 7.84
N CYS A 547 -3.73 18.77 8.91
CA CYS A 547 -4.25 19.17 10.21
C CYS A 547 -3.43 20.34 10.76
N ASP A 548 -4.10 21.31 11.37
CA ASP A 548 -3.44 22.44 12.03
C ASP A 548 -3.14 22.16 13.51
N ALA A 549 -2.46 23.10 14.15
CA ALA A 549 -2.09 22.99 15.57
C ALA A 549 -3.30 23.03 16.52
N ASP A 550 -4.43 23.57 16.07
CA ASP A 550 -5.68 23.65 16.84
C ASP A 550 -6.49 22.33 16.74
N GLY A 551 -6.08 21.40 15.88
CA GLY A 551 -6.78 20.15 15.61
C GLY A 551 -7.89 20.26 14.56
N THR A 552 -7.91 21.35 13.80
CA THR A 552 -8.75 21.50 12.61
C THR A 552 -8.16 20.67 11.48
N VAL A 553 -9.01 19.87 10.84
CA VAL A 553 -8.65 19.01 9.73
C VAL A 553 -9.16 19.63 8.45
N TYR A 554 -8.27 19.83 7.48
CA TYR A 554 -8.57 20.30 6.13
C TYR A 554 -8.47 19.14 5.15
N PHE A 555 -9.43 19.04 4.23
CA PHE A 555 -9.43 17.97 3.25
C PHE A 555 -9.97 18.43 1.90
N THR A 556 -9.48 17.83 0.81
CA THR A 556 -10.09 18.03 -0.51
C THR A 556 -11.36 17.20 -0.63
N GLN A 557 -12.35 17.69 -1.36
CA GLN A 557 -13.53 16.94 -1.78
C GLN A 557 -13.92 17.35 -3.20
N GLY A 558 -14.41 16.41 -4.00
CA GLY A 558 -14.94 16.69 -5.33
C GLY A 558 -16.23 17.48 -5.26
N LEU A 559 -16.43 18.44 -6.16
CA LEU A 559 -17.72 19.09 -6.33
C LEU A 559 -18.60 18.16 -7.17
N ALA A 560 -19.71 17.69 -6.60
CA ALA A 560 -20.72 16.96 -7.36
C ALA A 560 -21.39 17.95 -8.34
N LEU A 561 -20.94 17.99 -9.59
CA LEU A 561 -21.71 18.63 -10.65
C LEU A 561 -22.86 17.69 -11.04
N ASN A 562 -24.03 18.28 -11.25
CA ASN A 562 -25.31 17.59 -11.43
C ASN A 562 -25.21 16.40 -12.40
N PHE A 563 -25.69 15.25 -11.94
CA PHE A 563 -25.87 14.05 -12.75
C PHE A 563 -27.07 14.22 -13.70
N GLU A 564 -26.90 14.90 -14.83
CA GLU A 564 -27.78 14.68 -15.97
C GLU A 564 -27.15 13.67 -16.92
N LYS A 565 -27.90 12.58 -17.15
CA LYS A 565 -27.51 11.41 -17.92
C LYS A 565 -27.27 11.79 -19.38
N HIS A 566 -26.01 11.96 -19.77
CA HIS A 566 -25.60 11.72 -21.15
C HIS A 566 -24.52 10.65 -21.20
N HIS A 567 -24.61 9.85 -22.24
CA HIS A 567 -24.05 8.50 -22.33
C HIS A 567 -22.53 8.45 -22.26
N SER A 568 -22.05 7.39 -21.59
CA SER A 568 -20.81 6.67 -21.89
C SER A 568 -19.56 7.53 -22.11
N GLU A 569 -19.13 8.22 -21.05
CA GLU A 569 -17.73 8.39 -20.63
C GLU A 569 -17.76 9.14 -19.28
N LEU A 570 -17.22 8.54 -18.22
CA LEU A 570 -17.09 9.21 -16.92
C LEU A 570 -15.86 10.13 -16.94
N GLN A 571 -15.91 11.20 -17.74
CA GLN A 571 -15.03 12.34 -17.54
C GLN A 571 -15.56 13.14 -16.34
N LEU A 572 -14.78 13.15 -15.24
CA LEU A 572 -14.97 14.16 -14.20
C LEU A 572 -14.43 15.50 -14.72
N GLU A 573 -15.25 16.22 -15.49
CA GLU A 573 -15.16 17.68 -15.53
C GLU A 573 -15.77 18.19 -14.22
N GLY A 574 -14.96 18.59 -13.24
CA GLY A 574 -15.47 19.16 -11.99
C GLY A 574 -14.36 19.58 -11.03
N GLY A 575 -14.40 20.84 -10.59
CA GLY A 575 -13.43 21.40 -9.65
C GLY A 575 -13.45 20.71 -8.27
N PHE A 576 -12.41 20.93 -7.48
CA PHE A 576 -12.33 20.46 -6.09
C PHE A 576 -12.66 21.59 -5.12
N SER A 577 -13.09 21.29 -3.90
CA SER A 577 -13.17 22.25 -2.80
C SER A 577 -12.36 21.76 -1.61
N VAL A 578 -11.90 22.69 -0.77
CA VAL A 578 -11.26 22.34 0.51
C VAL A 578 -12.28 22.55 1.64
N GLY A 579 -12.70 21.44 2.23
CA GLY A 579 -13.52 21.42 3.44
C GLY A 579 -12.65 21.51 4.69
N SER A 580 -13.25 21.91 5.80
CA SER A 580 -12.64 21.82 7.13
C SER A 580 -13.59 21.18 8.13
N VAL A 581 -13.03 20.45 9.10
CA VAL A 581 -13.78 19.82 10.20
C VAL A 581 -12.96 19.92 11.49
N GLY A 582 -13.60 20.30 12.59
CA GLY A 582 -12.95 20.33 13.89
C GLY A 582 -12.71 18.92 14.46
N ALA A 583 -11.83 18.82 15.46
CA ALA A 583 -11.49 17.55 16.12
C ALA A 583 -12.71 16.76 16.67
N GLY A 584 -13.82 17.46 16.98
CA GLY A 584 -15.08 16.85 17.43
C GLY A 584 -16.06 16.46 16.31
N GLY A 585 -15.66 16.53 15.04
CA GLY A 585 -16.52 16.23 13.89
C GLY A 585 -17.50 17.35 13.51
N GLN A 586 -17.37 18.53 14.12
CA GLN A 586 -18.18 19.70 13.75
C GLN A 586 -17.67 20.28 12.43
N PRO A 587 -18.54 20.47 11.42
CA PRO A 587 -18.13 21.05 10.15
C PRO A 587 -17.63 22.48 10.35
N GLY A 588 -16.44 22.76 9.81
CA GLY A 588 -15.82 24.09 9.84
C GLY A 588 -16.15 24.93 8.61
N ARG A 589 -15.48 26.08 8.48
CA ARG A 589 -15.62 26.99 7.34
C ARG A 589 -15.09 26.32 6.07
N GLN A 590 -15.89 26.29 5.00
CA GLN A 590 -15.39 25.97 3.67
C GLN A 590 -14.45 27.10 3.24
N LEU A 591 -13.17 26.79 3.04
CA LEU A 591 -12.14 27.81 2.82
C LEU A 591 -12.20 28.41 1.41
N SER A 592 -12.79 27.69 0.45
CA SER A 592 -12.96 28.17 -0.91
C SER A 592 -14.04 27.42 -1.68
N HIS A 593 -14.73 28.16 -2.53
CA HIS A 593 -15.25 27.63 -3.78
C HIS A 593 -14.15 27.86 -4.81
N PHE A 594 -13.43 26.81 -5.24
CA PHE A 594 -12.58 26.93 -6.42
C PHE A 594 -13.49 26.89 -7.66
N PHE A 595 -14.22 27.99 -7.87
CA PHE A 595 -14.85 28.31 -9.15
C PHE A 595 -14.07 29.49 -9.72
N SER A 596 -13.47 29.26 -10.87
CA SER A 596 -13.46 30.29 -11.89
C SER A 596 -13.55 29.54 -13.21
N GLU A 597 -14.56 29.87 -14.00
CA GLU A 597 -14.60 29.52 -15.43
C GLU A 597 -13.34 30.01 -16.17
N ASN A 598 -12.50 30.84 -15.51
CA ASN A 598 -11.27 31.44 -16.01
C ASN A 598 -9.99 31.13 -15.20
N GLU A 599 -10.02 30.41 -14.06
CA GLU A 599 -8.81 30.09 -13.26
C GLU A 599 -8.75 28.61 -12.85
N ASP A 600 -7.84 27.90 -13.51
CA ASP A 600 -7.72 26.44 -13.50
C ASP A 600 -6.98 25.87 -12.28
N PHE A 601 -7.63 25.73 -11.12
CA PHE A 601 -7.08 24.95 -9.99
C PHE A 601 -7.36 23.45 -10.21
N ARG A 602 -6.75 22.87 -11.26
CA ARG A 602 -7.17 21.56 -11.80
C ARG A 602 -6.49 20.36 -11.13
N CYS A 603 -5.35 20.55 -10.44
CA CYS A 603 -4.52 19.43 -9.98
C CYS A 603 -3.88 19.67 -8.60
N VAL A 604 -4.70 19.82 -7.54
CA VAL A 604 -4.18 19.76 -6.16
C VAL A 604 -3.59 18.39 -5.91
N THR A 605 -2.33 18.33 -5.50
CA THR A 605 -1.59 17.07 -5.30
C THR A 605 -0.92 16.93 -3.94
N GLY A 606 -0.88 18.00 -3.13
CA GLY A 606 -0.37 17.96 -1.76
C GLY A 606 -0.80 19.16 -0.94
N MET A 607 -0.93 18.98 0.38
CA MET A 607 -1.39 20.01 1.31
C MET A 607 -0.63 19.94 2.64
N CYS A 608 -0.36 21.09 3.26
CA CYS A 608 0.08 21.18 4.65
C CYS A 608 -0.39 22.49 5.28
N VAL A 609 -0.40 22.59 6.61
CA VAL A 609 -0.75 23.83 7.33
C VAL A 609 0.48 24.36 8.05
N ASP A 610 0.69 25.67 7.97
CA ASP A 610 1.79 26.34 8.67
C ASP A 610 1.46 26.67 10.13
N ALA A 611 2.47 27.16 10.88
CA ALA A 611 2.30 27.49 12.29
C ALA A 611 1.36 28.69 12.55
N ARG A 612 1.05 29.49 11.54
CA ARG A 612 0.05 30.58 11.60
C ARG A 612 -1.35 30.05 11.29
N GLY A 613 -1.45 28.82 10.81
CA GLY A 613 -2.69 28.19 10.39
C GLY A 613 -3.01 28.41 8.92
N ASP A 614 -2.08 28.96 8.14
CA ASP A 614 -2.26 29.15 6.70
C ASP A 614 -2.10 27.82 5.97
N LEU A 615 -3.01 27.55 5.04
CA LEU A 615 -3.00 26.33 4.27
C LEU A 615 -2.11 26.48 3.04
N LEU A 616 -1.10 25.63 2.91
CA LEU A 616 -0.24 25.55 1.73
C LEU A 616 -0.67 24.41 0.84
N VAL A 617 -0.73 24.66 -0.46
CA VAL A 617 -1.23 23.72 -1.47
C VAL A 617 -0.24 23.64 -2.62
N ALA A 618 0.14 22.42 -3.01
CA ALA A 618 0.84 22.16 -4.27
C ALA A 618 -0.18 21.95 -5.39
N ASP A 619 -0.06 22.73 -6.46
CA ASP A 619 -0.81 22.56 -7.69
C ASP A 619 0.14 22.06 -8.79
N SER A 620 0.04 20.76 -9.13
CA SER A 620 0.88 20.18 -10.17
C SER A 620 0.52 20.66 -11.58
N GLY A 621 -0.72 21.11 -11.80
CA GLY A 621 -1.19 21.59 -13.10
C GLY A 621 -0.57 22.94 -13.43
N ARG A 622 -0.54 23.83 -12.43
CA ARG A 622 0.12 25.15 -12.55
C ARG A 622 1.63 25.09 -12.28
N LYS A 623 2.12 24.01 -11.69
CA LYS A 623 3.51 23.85 -11.23
C LYS A 623 3.87 24.91 -10.17
N GLU A 624 2.91 25.17 -9.29
CA GLU A 624 2.98 26.23 -8.29
C GLU A 624 2.78 25.69 -6.88
N VAL A 625 3.25 26.46 -5.90
CA VAL A 625 2.83 26.30 -4.50
C VAL A 625 2.09 27.55 -4.07
N LEU A 626 0.88 27.36 -3.57
CA LEU A 626 -0.05 28.41 -3.16
C LEU A 626 -0.16 28.44 -1.63
N ARG A 627 -0.42 29.63 -1.08
CA ARG A 627 -0.76 29.86 0.31
C ARG A 627 -2.16 30.43 0.41
N PHE A 628 -2.98 29.86 1.28
CA PHE A 628 -4.32 30.32 1.62
C PHE A 628 -4.31 30.79 3.08
N PRO A 629 -4.25 32.11 3.33
CA PRO A 629 -4.32 32.64 4.69
C PRO A 629 -5.65 32.32 5.37
N LYS A 630 -5.65 32.19 6.71
CA LYS A 630 -6.90 32.01 7.50
C LYS A 630 -7.91 33.16 7.28
N GLU A 631 -7.41 34.35 6.93
CA GLU A 631 -8.21 35.54 6.68
C GLU A 631 -8.93 35.52 5.31
N GLY A 632 -8.52 34.62 4.41
CA GLY A 632 -9.06 34.48 3.05
C GLY A 632 -8.07 34.90 1.96
N GLY A 633 -8.48 34.70 0.69
CA GLY A 633 -7.61 34.93 -0.47
C GLY A 633 -6.56 33.84 -0.67
N PHE A 634 -5.65 34.06 -1.63
CA PHE A 634 -4.49 33.22 -1.83
C PHE A 634 -3.30 33.99 -2.39
N ASP A 635 -2.09 33.54 -2.06
CA ASP A 635 -0.82 34.04 -2.57
C ASP A 635 -0.09 32.92 -3.33
N VAL A 636 0.65 33.26 -4.39
CA VAL A 636 1.59 32.32 -5.03
C VAL A 636 2.94 32.42 -4.31
N LEU A 637 3.39 31.30 -3.70
CA LEU A 637 4.66 31.23 -2.99
C LEU A 637 5.81 30.81 -3.90
N VAL A 638 5.57 29.88 -4.81
CA VAL A 638 6.58 29.34 -5.73
C VAL A 638 5.95 29.21 -7.10
N GLN A 639 6.56 29.81 -8.12
CA GLN A 639 6.07 29.80 -9.50
C GLN A 639 7.10 29.29 -10.51
N GLU A 640 8.36 29.12 -10.10
CA GLU A 640 9.47 28.77 -10.98
C GLU A 640 10.23 27.54 -10.49
N GLY A 641 10.73 26.78 -11.47
CA GLY A 641 11.59 25.65 -11.22
C GLY A 641 10.89 24.48 -10.53
N LEU A 642 9.59 24.27 -10.77
CA LEU A 642 8.84 23.06 -10.39
C LEU A 642 8.36 22.34 -11.66
N THR A 643 8.37 21.00 -11.68
CA THR A 643 7.89 20.21 -12.83
C THR A 643 6.60 19.47 -12.50
N CYS A 644 6.54 18.80 -11.35
CA CYS A 644 5.34 18.16 -10.81
C CYS A 644 5.40 18.14 -9.27
N PRO A 645 5.08 19.27 -8.61
CA PRO A 645 5.05 19.34 -7.14
C PRO A 645 3.91 18.47 -6.62
N VAL A 646 4.19 17.45 -5.81
CA VAL A 646 3.20 16.48 -5.30
C VAL A 646 3.11 16.45 -3.77
N GLY A 647 3.95 17.19 -3.08
CA GLY A 647 3.95 17.21 -1.62
C GLY A 647 4.59 18.48 -1.09
N VAL A 648 4.02 19.02 -0.01
CA VAL A 648 4.50 20.21 0.66
C VAL A 648 4.63 19.94 2.15
N ALA A 649 5.73 20.40 2.74
CA ALA A 649 5.94 20.32 4.18
C ALA A 649 6.76 21.52 4.67
N ILE A 650 6.59 21.88 5.93
CA ILE A 650 7.28 23.03 6.52
C ILE A 650 8.13 22.55 7.69
N THR A 651 9.37 23.00 7.75
CA THR A 651 10.21 22.77 8.93
C THR A 651 9.90 23.77 10.04
N GLN A 652 10.15 23.41 11.29
CA GLN A 652 10.05 24.34 12.44
C GLN A 652 10.89 25.62 12.28
N LYS A 653 11.88 25.62 11.39
CA LYS A 653 12.74 26.79 11.12
C LYS A 653 12.16 27.74 10.06
N GLY A 654 10.97 27.49 9.54
CA GLY A 654 10.42 28.28 8.43
C GLY A 654 11.17 27.98 7.12
N GLN A 655 11.21 26.71 6.74
CA GLN A 655 11.64 26.33 5.39
C GLN A 655 10.53 25.53 4.76
N LEU A 656 10.19 25.88 3.52
CA LEU A 656 9.21 25.18 2.71
C LEU A 656 9.94 24.09 1.93
N LEU A 657 9.50 22.85 2.08
CA LEU A 657 9.98 21.70 1.31
C LEU A 657 8.88 21.34 0.32
N VAL A 658 9.25 21.29 -0.95
CA VAL A 658 8.38 20.88 -2.04
C VAL A 658 8.95 19.60 -2.63
N LEU A 659 8.18 18.53 -2.58
CA LEU A 659 8.51 17.27 -3.23
C LEU A 659 8.11 17.35 -4.69
N ASP A 660 9.09 17.34 -5.58
CA ASP A 660 8.89 17.41 -7.01
C ASP A 660 9.09 16.01 -7.62
N CYS A 661 7.97 15.40 -8.02
CA CYS A 661 7.92 14.00 -8.43
C CYS A 661 8.74 13.73 -9.68
N TRP A 662 8.61 14.61 -10.68
CA TRP A 662 9.25 14.44 -12.00
C TRP A 662 10.72 14.82 -11.99
N ASP A 663 11.12 15.75 -11.13
CA ASP A 663 12.54 16.03 -10.87
C ASP A 663 13.17 15.04 -9.90
N HIS A 664 12.40 14.08 -9.36
CA HIS A 664 12.84 13.07 -8.41
C HIS A 664 13.63 13.66 -7.24
N CYS A 665 13.17 14.81 -6.70
CA CYS A 665 13.89 15.50 -5.64
C CYS A 665 12.97 16.31 -4.72
N VAL A 666 13.49 16.64 -3.54
CA VAL A 666 12.88 17.63 -2.65
C VAL A 666 13.61 18.95 -2.84
N LYS A 667 12.86 20.00 -3.17
CA LYS A 667 13.33 21.38 -3.30
C LYS A 667 13.01 22.16 -2.04
N VAL A 668 14.00 22.87 -1.52
CA VAL A 668 13.90 23.62 -0.27
C VAL A 668 13.89 25.11 -0.59
N TYR A 669 12.91 25.82 -0.06
CA TYR A 669 12.73 27.26 -0.25
C TYR A 669 12.72 27.99 1.10
N THR A 670 13.03 29.28 1.08
CA THR A 670 12.89 30.17 2.25
C THR A 670 11.40 30.40 2.55
N TYR A 671 10.96 30.26 3.79
CA TYR A 671 9.56 30.49 4.15
C TYR A 671 9.41 31.15 5.53
N GLY A 672 8.97 32.41 5.58
CA GLY A 672 8.72 33.09 6.86
C GLY A 672 9.98 33.60 7.59
N GLN A 673 11.05 33.98 6.87
CA GLN A 673 12.09 34.81 7.47
C GLN A 673 11.69 36.29 7.42
N THR A 674 11.18 36.84 8.52
CA THR A 674 11.40 38.27 8.78
C THR A 674 12.87 38.42 9.12
N ARG A 675 13.63 39.15 8.28
CA ARG A 675 14.96 39.65 8.66
C ARG A 675 14.78 40.41 9.98
N ARG A 676 15.25 39.87 11.11
CA ARG A 676 15.63 40.73 12.22
C ARG A 676 16.84 41.52 11.73
N SER A 677 16.58 42.73 11.26
CA SER A 677 17.61 43.77 11.17
C SER A 677 18.16 43.93 12.58
N SER A 678 19.32 43.33 12.85
CA SER A 678 20.12 43.66 14.01
C SER A 678 20.72 45.04 13.77
N THR A 679 19.95 46.07 14.09
CA THR A 679 20.40 47.45 14.27
C THR A 679 19.89 47.90 15.63
N CYS A 680 20.70 47.62 16.66
CA CYS A 680 21.12 48.52 17.75
C CYS A 680 21.95 47.70 18.73
#